data_AF-A0A970T1K3-F1
#
_entry.id   AF-A0A970T1K3-F1
#
_cell.length_a   1.000
_cell.length_b   1.000
_cell.length_c   1.000
_cell.angle_alpha   90.00
_cell.angle_beta   90.00
_cell.angle_gamma   90.00
#
_symmetry.space_group_name_H-M   'P 1'
#
loop_
_entity.id
_entity.type
_entity.pdbx_description
1 polymer ?
#
loop_
_entity_poly.entity_id
_entity_poly.type
_entity_poly.pdbx_seq_one_letter_code
_entity_poly.pdbx_strand_id
1 'polypeptide(L)'
;MSRALSFSSLILLAFLWFSSEALATITEGSSLELPENASINIHLPGIIVSNVETSVELEIVSDLLSHPEEQPLSVTINNETYDLIFRSGKASIPYTFNEPTILVVETGNIRSELPVRPIPLWMSVLPPLLAIIIALTFREVISALFLGLFAGTLIIWFYRGVGVFGAIFNGLFMIIDTYIPEALMDRGHISIIVFSMLIGGMVSLVTNNGGMKGVVDILSRYASTPRSGQIATWLLGMAIFFDDYANTLVVGKTMQPITDRLRISREKLAYIVDSTAAPVAAVAFVTTWIGAQLSYISDGIRTLNLDEAPYQVFLYSLQYAFYPFLTLAFVGIIIYSQRDFGPMFHAEVKARKQSLNNIEPDSIITKGEVKARWYNAAIPVLIVVFGTITGLIITGHEAVDWDKNLSFSRNLSNIIGEADAYRALLWSSLAATLTAVILTLLQRLLSLRDSVESIVEGFKTMLPAILILTMAWGIALITQHLHTADYISHILMSLKVSPFMIPAITFLFAAGVSFSTGTSWGTMAILYPLILPASWMICEANMMDYNATLSIFHNVVSCVLAGSVLGDHISPISDTTIMSSLASSCNHIEHVRTQMPYAIIVAIVGIIVGTIPTAYGLPWFISYPFALALLYGIILLFGRKVSKIQ
;
A
#
# COMPACT_ATOMS: atom_id res chain seq x y z
N MET A 1 39.00 -20.21 -45.68
CA MET A 1 39.25 -18.75 -45.81
C MET A 1 37.90 -18.06 -45.81
N SER A 2 37.51 -17.45 -44.68
CA SER A 2 37.59 -15.98 -44.45
C SER A 2 36.45 -15.26 -45.19
N ARG A 3 35.57 -14.48 -44.57
CA ARG A 3 35.60 -13.81 -43.26
C ARG A 3 34.16 -13.41 -42.89
N ALA A 4 33.88 -13.46 -41.60
CA ALA A 4 32.75 -12.80 -40.96
C ALA A 4 32.84 -11.27 -41.16
N LEU A 5 31.72 -10.64 -41.43
CA LEU A 5 31.47 -9.24 -41.08
C LEU A 5 30.41 -9.26 -39.99
N SER A 6 30.87 -8.98 -38.77
CA SER A 6 30.10 -9.04 -37.54
C SER A 6 29.12 -7.88 -37.44
N PHE A 7 28.00 -8.15 -36.78
CA PHE A 7 26.95 -7.22 -36.37
C PHE A 7 27.46 -6.03 -35.53
N SER A 8 28.70 -6.11 -35.03
CA SER A 8 29.42 -5.00 -34.37
C SER A 8 29.86 -3.88 -35.33
N SER A 9 29.94 -4.13 -36.64
CA SER A 9 30.35 -3.12 -37.64
C SER A 9 29.28 -2.07 -37.95
N LEU A 10 28.01 -2.40 -37.71
CA LEU A 10 26.87 -1.49 -37.94
C LEU A 10 26.58 -0.60 -36.72
N ILE A 11 27.00 -1.03 -35.53
CA ILE A 11 26.87 -0.26 -34.28
C ILE A 11 27.99 0.80 -34.16
N LEU A 12 29.16 0.56 -34.77
CA LEU A 12 30.27 1.51 -34.82
C LEU A 12 30.05 2.68 -35.79
N LEU A 13 29.17 2.53 -36.79
CA LEU A 13 28.81 3.60 -37.74
C LEU A 13 27.77 4.58 -37.18
N ALA A 14 27.01 4.18 -36.15
CA ALA A 14 26.09 5.06 -35.43
C ALA A 14 26.79 5.91 -34.34
N PHE A 15 28.00 5.52 -33.93
CA PHE A 15 28.75 6.19 -32.86
C PHE A 15 29.76 7.25 -33.37
N LEU A 16 29.97 7.37 -34.68
CA LEU A 16 30.96 8.28 -35.27
C LEU A 16 30.36 9.56 -35.86
N TRP A 17 29.06 9.80 -35.65
CA TRP A 17 28.40 11.07 -36.01
C TRP A 17 28.24 12.00 -34.80
N PHE A 18 29.09 11.84 -33.80
CA PHE A 18 29.25 12.75 -32.67
C PHE A 18 30.73 13.10 -32.55
N SER A 19 31.20 14.13 -33.27
CA SER A 19 32.32 15.02 -32.87
C SER A 19 32.84 15.85 -34.04
N SER A 20 32.81 17.17 -33.85
CA SER A 20 33.92 18.13 -34.01
C SER A 20 33.50 19.43 -34.67
N GLU A 21 33.86 20.51 -33.97
CA GLU A 21 33.58 21.92 -34.19
C GLU A 21 34.43 22.58 -35.29
N ALA A 22 33.85 23.64 -35.87
CA ALA A 22 34.36 24.97 -36.21
C ALA A 22 35.73 25.25 -36.89
N LEU A 23 35.69 26.16 -37.89
CA LEU A 23 36.53 27.38 -37.91
C LEU A 23 35.95 28.51 -38.81
N ALA A 24 36.11 29.77 -38.35
CA ALA A 24 35.55 31.05 -38.81
C ALA A 24 36.17 31.67 -40.11
N THR A 25 35.59 32.72 -40.77
CA THR A 25 35.88 34.16 -40.48
C THR A 25 35.08 35.23 -41.30
N ILE A 26 34.42 36.17 -40.58
CA ILE A 26 34.32 37.69 -40.57
C ILE A 26 33.69 38.55 -41.73
N THR A 27 32.67 39.37 -41.36
CA THR A 27 32.50 40.89 -41.38
C THR A 27 31.06 41.29 -41.82
N GLU A 28 30.28 42.25 -41.30
CA GLU A 28 30.22 43.22 -40.16
C GLU A 28 28.80 43.86 -40.19
N GLY A 29 28.12 44.18 -39.06
CA GLY A 29 27.06 45.23 -39.02
C GLY A 29 25.81 45.12 -38.11
N SER A 30 25.96 45.31 -36.79
CA SER A 30 25.00 45.93 -35.82
C SER A 30 23.54 45.42 -35.65
N SER A 31 23.39 44.43 -34.78
CA SER A 31 22.50 44.36 -33.59
C SER A 31 23.15 43.32 -32.66
N LEU A 32 22.72 43.04 -31.41
CA LEU A 32 23.38 41.99 -30.62
C LEU A 32 22.93 40.61 -31.16
N GLU A 33 23.49 40.28 -32.33
CA GLU A 33 23.25 39.06 -33.07
C GLU A 33 23.99 37.92 -32.37
N LEU A 34 23.25 36.88 -32.02
CA LEU A 34 23.87 35.59 -31.69
C LEU A 34 24.70 35.15 -32.92
N PRO A 35 25.91 34.59 -32.73
CA PRO A 35 26.78 34.22 -33.85
C PRO A 35 26.05 33.27 -34.82
N GLU A 36 26.38 33.28 -36.11
CA GLU A 36 25.72 32.43 -37.14
C GLU A 36 25.71 30.92 -36.81
N ASN A 37 26.59 30.49 -35.90
CA ASN A 37 26.69 29.10 -35.42
C ASN A 37 25.99 28.86 -34.08
N ALA A 38 25.29 29.84 -33.52
CA ALA A 38 24.51 29.63 -32.30
C ALA A 38 23.22 28.89 -32.63
N SER A 39 22.90 27.85 -31.85
CA SER A 39 21.64 27.14 -31.91
C SER A 39 20.94 27.19 -30.56
N ILE A 40 19.60 27.24 -30.60
CA ILE A 40 18.77 27.07 -29.41
C ILE A 40 18.27 25.63 -29.41
N ASN A 41 18.74 24.87 -28.44
CA ASN A 41 18.20 23.56 -28.14
C ASN A 41 17.04 23.73 -27.16
N ILE A 42 15.88 23.20 -27.55
CA ILE A 42 14.70 23.15 -26.71
C ILE A 42 14.69 21.78 -26.03
N HIS A 43 14.84 21.77 -24.71
CA HIS A 43 14.73 20.57 -23.89
C HIS A 43 13.35 20.57 -23.24
N LEU A 44 12.50 19.66 -23.70
CA LEU A 44 11.21 19.41 -23.09
C LEU A 44 11.31 18.22 -22.12
N PRO A 45 10.52 18.22 -21.04
CA PRO A 45 10.39 17.04 -20.20
C PRO A 45 9.86 15.88 -21.04
N GLY A 46 10.32 14.66 -20.72
CA GLY A 46 9.95 13.47 -21.49
C GLY A 46 8.46 13.13 -21.45
N ILE A 47 7.67 13.76 -20.58
CA ILE A 47 6.23 13.56 -20.41
C ILE A 47 5.60 14.95 -20.28
N ILE A 48 4.62 15.24 -21.13
CA ILE A 48 3.91 16.53 -21.17
C ILE A 48 2.42 16.20 -21.10
N VAL A 49 1.73 16.77 -20.12
CA VAL A 49 0.29 16.55 -19.89
C VAL A 49 -0.46 17.85 -20.15
N SER A 50 -1.64 17.76 -20.77
CA SER A 50 -2.44 18.93 -21.12
C SER A 50 -2.95 19.66 -19.88
N ASN A 51 -2.99 20.99 -19.91
CA ASN A 51 -3.48 21.83 -18.81
C ASN A 51 -2.69 21.67 -17.50
N VAL A 52 -1.46 21.14 -17.58
CA VAL A 52 -0.52 21.06 -16.47
C VAL A 52 0.67 21.96 -16.82
N GLU A 53 1.11 22.75 -15.85
CA GLU A 53 2.28 23.62 -16.02
C GLU A 53 3.54 22.75 -16.16
N THR A 54 4.32 23.00 -17.21
CA THR A 54 5.56 22.27 -17.48
C THR A 54 6.72 23.25 -17.67
N SER A 55 7.90 22.87 -17.20
CA SER A 55 9.12 23.65 -17.42
C SER A 55 9.68 23.38 -18.81
N VAL A 56 9.78 24.42 -19.64
CA VAL A 56 10.49 24.40 -20.92
C VAL A 56 11.90 24.92 -20.69
N GLU A 57 12.91 24.08 -20.87
CA GLU A 57 14.31 24.46 -20.73
C GLU A 57 14.89 24.82 -22.11
N LEU A 58 15.49 26.00 -22.20
CA LEU A 58 16.17 26.51 -23.38
C LEU A 58 17.66 26.52 -23.12
N GLU A 59 18.43 25.89 -24.00
CA GLU A 59 19.88 25.90 -23.96
C GLU A 59 20.44 26.58 -25.21
N ILE A 60 21.25 27.62 -25.01
CA ILE A 60 21.96 28.29 -26.10
C ILE A 60 23.32 27.62 -26.24
N VAL A 61 23.56 26.98 -27.37
CA VAL A 61 24.86 26.40 -27.71
C VAL A 61 25.57 27.34 -28.68
N SER A 62 26.71 27.90 -28.26
CA SER A 62 27.61 28.61 -29.17
C SER A 62 29.07 28.44 -28.72
N ASP A 63 29.98 28.23 -29.68
CA ASP A 63 31.43 28.07 -29.46
C ASP A 63 32.10 29.30 -28.81
N LEU A 64 31.38 30.41 -28.67
CA LEU A 64 31.86 31.71 -28.18
C LEU A 64 31.29 32.14 -26.82
N LEU A 65 30.49 31.30 -26.15
CA LEU A 65 29.93 31.59 -24.82
C LEU A 65 31.00 31.48 -23.72
N SER A 66 32.01 32.35 -23.78
CA SER A 66 32.90 32.57 -22.64
C SER A 66 32.28 33.54 -21.64
N HIS A 67 31.44 34.49 -22.05
CA HIS A 67 30.71 35.39 -21.13
C HIS A 67 29.40 35.92 -21.76
N PRO A 68 28.23 35.40 -21.35
CA PRO A 68 27.10 36.30 -21.09
C PRO A 68 26.44 35.88 -19.78
N GLU A 69 27.15 36.05 -18.67
CA GLU A 69 26.51 35.94 -17.36
C GLU A 69 25.69 37.22 -17.14
N GLU A 70 24.38 37.06 -16.98
CA GLU A 70 23.44 38.02 -16.35
C GLU A 70 22.79 39.13 -17.21
N GLN A 71 22.80 39.09 -18.54
CA GLN A 71 21.94 39.99 -19.34
C GLN A 71 20.64 39.31 -19.78
N PRO A 72 19.47 39.98 -19.64
CA PRO A 72 18.20 39.43 -20.09
C PRO A 72 18.16 39.38 -21.62
N LEU A 73 17.88 38.20 -22.16
CA LEU A 73 17.65 37.97 -23.58
C LEU A 73 16.14 37.80 -23.81
N SER A 74 15.56 38.61 -24.70
CA SER A 74 14.17 38.49 -25.08
C SER A 74 13.98 37.27 -26.00
N VAL A 75 13.20 36.31 -25.53
CA VAL A 75 12.85 35.08 -26.25
C VAL A 75 11.34 35.08 -26.48
N THR A 76 10.91 34.91 -27.72
CA THR A 76 9.49 34.81 -28.09
C THR A 76 9.10 33.35 -28.23
N ILE A 77 8.12 32.91 -27.44
CA ILE A 77 7.53 31.57 -27.50
C ILE A 77 6.08 31.70 -27.97
N ASN A 78 5.73 31.13 -29.13
CA ASN A 78 4.36 31.15 -29.68
C ASN A 78 3.68 32.54 -29.62
N ASN A 79 4.41 33.60 -29.98
CA ASN A 79 4.01 35.02 -29.97
C ASN A 79 3.99 35.75 -28.60
N GLU A 80 4.44 35.10 -27.52
CA GLU A 80 4.64 35.76 -26.22
C GLU A 80 6.13 35.97 -25.96
N THR A 81 6.53 37.20 -25.65
CA THR A 81 7.94 37.55 -25.39
C THR A 81 8.25 37.45 -23.90
N TYR A 82 9.28 36.69 -23.58
CA TYR A 82 9.81 36.48 -22.23
C TYR A 82 11.24 37.03 -22.15
N ASP A 83 11.53 37.85 -21.15
CA ASP A 83 12.89 38.30 -20.87
C ASP A 83 13.57 37.31 -19.93
N LEU A 84 14.51 36.53 -20.46
CA LEU A 84 15.12 35.41 -19.75
C LEU A 84 16.58 35.68 -19.44
N ILE A 85 16.98 35.33 -18.22
CA ILE A 85 18.39 35.36 -17.81
C ILE A 85 18.93 33.94 -17.94
N PHE A 86 19.85 33.75 -18.88
CA PHE A 86 20.53 32.47 -19.07
C PHE A 86 21.64 32.32 -18.03
N ARG A 87 21.59 31.25 -17.23
CA ARG A 87 22.64 30.89 -16.27
C ARG A 87 23.34 29.64 -16.79
N SER A 88 24.64 29.72 -17.01
CA SER A 88 25.42 28.64 -17.65
C SER A 88 24.82 28.16 -18.99
N GLY A 89 24.30 29.10 -19.79
CA GLY A 89 23.71 28.80 -21.11
C GLY A 89 22.29 28.24 -21.08
N LYS A 90 21.66 28.10 -19.90
CA LYS A 90 20.32 27.51 -19.73
C LYS A 90 19.34 28.51 -19.10
N ALA A 91 18.09 28.49 -19.56
CA ALA A 91 16.96 29.19 -18.97
C ALA A 91 15.73 28.28 -18.94
N SER A 92 14.85 28.45 -17.96
CA SER A 92 13.65 27.62 -17.79
C SER A 92 12.43 28.52 -17.65
N ILE A 93 11.34 28.14 -18.32
CA ILE A 93 10.07 28.89 -18.31
C ILE A 93 8.92 27.95 -17.99
N PRO A 94 8.02 28.31 -17.07
CA PRO A 94 6.76 27.60 -16.91
C PRO A 94 5.86 27.87 -18.13
N TYR A 95 5.45 26.82 -18.82
CA TYR A 95 4.54 26.89 -19.96
C TYR A 95 3.51 25.76 -19.89
N THR A 96 2.25 26.10 -20.18
CA THR A 96 1.13 25.15 -20.17
C THR A 96 0.69 24.84 -21.59
N PHE A 97 0.73 23.56 -21.95
CA PHE A 97 0.25 23.08 -23.24
C PHE A 97 -1.21 22.65 -23.12
N ASN A 98 -2.12 23.29 -23.86
CA ASN A 98 -3.54 22.93 -23.84
C ASN A 98 -3.90 21.96 -24.97
N GLU A 99 -3.32 22.18 -26.15
CA GLU A 99 -3.60 21.42 -27.37
C GLU A 99 -2.30 21.07 -28.12
N PRO A 100 -2.32 20.09 -29.04
CA PRO A 100 -1.20 19.82 -29.93
C PRO A 100 -0.77 21.09 -30.66
N THR A 101 0.47 21.52 -30.43
CA THR A 101 1.00 22.77 -30.98
C THR A 101 2.42 22.56 -31.49
N ILE A 102 2.85 23.44 -32.39
CA ILE A 102 4.28 23.57 -32.72
C ILE A 102 4.80 24.64 -31.77
N LEU A 103 5.74 24.28 -30.91
CA LEU A 103 6.43 25.22 -30.05
C LEU A 103 7.46 25.94 -30.93
N VAL A 104 7.22 27.22 -31.18
CA VAL A 104 8.12 28.10 -31.93
C VAL A 104 8.86 28.98 -30.92
N VAL A 105 10.18 28.84 -30.86
CA VAL A 105 11.05 29.65 -30.01
C VAL A 105 11.92 30.51 -30.90
N GLU A 106 11.81 31.83 -30.74
CA GLU A 106 12.52 32.84 -31.52
C GLU A 106 13.34 33.76 -30.61
N THR A 107 14.62 33.98 -30.93
CA THR A 107 15.41 35.06 -30.34
C THR A 107 16.40 35.62 -31.37
N GLY A 108 16.37 36.93 -31.59
CA GLY A 108 17.10 37.55 -32.70
C GLY A 108 16.75 36.90 -34.06
N ASN A 109 17.74 36.34 -34.74
CA ASN A 109 17.60 35.67 -36.04
C ASN A 109 17.42 34.13 -35.96
N ILE A 110 17.41 33.55 -34.75
CA ILE A 110 17.32 32.09 -34.56
C ILE A 110 15.88 31.71 -34.28
N ARG A 111 15.36 30.76 -35.06
CA ARG A 111 14.04 30.16 -34.90
C ARG A 111 14.17 28.65 -34.78
N SER A 112 13.61 28.09 -33.72
CA SER A 112 13.54 26.64 -33.50
C SER A 112 12.08 26.22 -33.37
N GLU A 113 11.71 25.15 -34.06
CA GLU A 113 10.35 24.61 -34.07
C GLU A 113 10.34 23.17 -33.58
N LEU A 114 9.50 22.88 -32.59
CA LEU A 114 9.35 21.54 -32.04
C LEU A 114 7.87 21.17 -31.94
N PRO A 115 7.39 20.13 -32.66
CA PRO A 115 6.02 19.68 -32.52
C PRO A 115 5.80 19.03 -31.15
N VAL A 116 4.85 19.54 -30.37
CA VAL A 116 4.50 19.06 -29.04
C VAL A 116 3.08 18.52 -29.04
N ARG A 117 2.91 17.29 -28.55
CA ARG A 117 1.61 16.62 -28.40
C ARG A 117 1.38 16.31 -26.92
N PRO A 118 0.78 17.22 -26.15
CA PRO A 118 0.51 16.96 -24.74
C PRO A 118 -0.49 15.81 -24.59
N ILE A 119 -0.28 14.95 -23.59
CA ILE A 119 -1.19 13.87 -23.23
C ILE A 119 -2.46 14.50 -22.62
N PRO A 120 -3.67 14.23 -23.13
CA PRO A 120 -4.89 14.74 -22.54
C PRO A 120 -5.01 14.30 -21.07
N LEU A 121 -5.32 15.24 -20.18
CA LEU A 121 -5.32 15.01 -18.73
C LEU A 121 -6.26 13.86 -18.33
N TRP A 122 -7.38 13.67 -19.03
CA TRP A 122 -8.30 12.56 -18.75
C TRP A 122 -7.71 11.17 -19.03
N MET A 123 -6.68 11.07 -19.88
CA MET A 123 -6.01 9.79 -20.16
C MET A 123 -5.13 9.34 -18.99
N SER A 124 -4.78 10.25 -18.05
CA SER A 124 -4.03 9.93 -16.84
C SER A 124 -4.71 8.88 -15.95
N VAL A 125 -6.05 8.83 -15.96
CA VAL A 125 -6.82 7.87 -15.17
C VAL A 125 -6.87 6.49 -15.81
N LEU A 126 -6.59 6.36 -17.11
CA LEU A 126 -6.75 5.09 -17.82
C LEU A 126 -5.86 3.97 -17.24
N PRO A 127 -4.56 4.19 -16.94
CA PRO A 127 -3.71 3.17 -16.33
C PRO A 127 -4.27 2.59 -15.03
N PRO A 128 -4.57 3.39 -13.97
CA PRO A 128 -5.14 2.84 -12.75
C PRO A 128 -6.58 2.34 -12.93
N LEU A 129 -7.40 2.97 -13.78
CA LEU A 129 -8.77 2.51 -14.04
C LEU A 129 -8.77 1.13 -14.72
N LEU A 130 -7.86 0.91 -15.67
CA LEU A 130 -7.69 -0.38 -16.34
C LEU A 130 -7.21 -1.43 -15.33
N ALA A 131 -6.25 -1.10 -14.47
CA ALA A 131 -5.84 -1.97 -13.38
C ALA A 131 -7.04 -2.35 -12.50
N ILE A 132 -7.86 -1.38 -12.08
CA ILE A 132 -9.08 -1.65 -11.32
C ILE A 132 -10.01 -2.58 -12.12
N ILE A 133 -10.43 -2.20 -13.33
CA ILE A 133 -11.40 -2.97 -14.13
C ILE A 133 -10.92 -4.40 -14.37
N ILE A 134 -9.64 -4.60 -14.71
CA ILE A 134 -9.06 -5.93 -14.93
C ILE A 134 -9.03 -6.71 -13.62
N ALA A 135 -8.63 -6.09 -12.52
CA ALA A 135 -8.64 -6.74 -11.22
C ALA A 135 -10.06 -7.17 -10.83
N LEU A 136 -11.08 -6.34 -11.08
CA LEU A 136 -12.49 -6.67 -10.82
C LEU A 136 -13.02 -7.79 -11.75
N THR A 137 -12.56 -7.83 -13.01
CA THR A 137 -13.07 -8.76 -14.03
C THR A 137 -12.40 -10.12 -13.95
N PHE A 138 -11.07 -10.14 -13.89
CA PHE A 138 -10.26 -11.36 -13.90
C PHE A 138 -9.96 -11.89 -12.50
N ARG A 139 -10.20 -11.09 -11.44
CA ARG A 139 -9.93 -11.47 -10.04
C ARG A 139 -8.45 -11.79 -9.80
N GLU A 140 -7.57 -11.09 -10.51
CA GLU A 140 -6.13 -11.33 -10.52
C GLU A 140 -5.37 -10.00 -10.51
N VAL A 141 -4.76 -9.66 -9.37
CA VAL A 141 -4.17 -8.33 -9.15
C VAL A 141 -2.85 -8.14 -9.87
N ILE A 142 -1.97 -9.13 -9.89
CA ILE A 142 -0.63 -9.00 -10.50
C ILE A 142 -0.77 -8.67 -11.99
N SER A 143 -1.60 -9.44 -12.70
CA SER A 143 -1.91 -9.22 -14.11
C SER A 143 -2.56 -7.85 -14.35
N ALA A 144 -3.42 -7.42 -13.44
CA ALA A 144 -4.10 -6.13 -13.53
C ALA A 144 -3.16 -4.95 -13.36
N LEU A 145 -2.27 -4.99 -12.36
CA LEU A 145 -1.24 -3.97 -12.16
C LEU A 145 -0.28 -3.91 -13.35
N PHE A 146 0.14 -5.07 -13.88
CA PHE A 146 0.98 -5.11 -15.07
C PHE A 146 0.31 -4.46 -16.29
N LEU A 147 -0.96 -4.79 -16.56
CA LEU A 147 -1.70 -4.23 -17.68
C LEU A 147 -2.02 -2.75 -17.50
N GLY A 148 -2.28 -2.30 -16.27
CA GLY A 148 -2.39 -0.87 -15.95
C GLY A 148 -1.09 -0.13 -16.22
N LEU A 149 0.04 -0.65 -15.73
CA LEU A 149 1.37 -0.09 -15.97
C LEU A 149 1.68 -0.03 -17.48
N PHE A 150 1.36 -1.09 -18.20
CA PHE A 150 1.51 -1.16 -19.65
C PHE A 150 0.65 -0.13 -20.39
N ALA A 151 -0.60 0.09 -19.96
CA ALA A 151 -1.42 1.14 -20.54
C ALA A 151 -0.80 2.53 -20.33
N GLY A 152 -0.21 2.81 -19.17
CA GLY A 152 0.47 4.07 -18.90
C GLY A 152 1.70 4.29 -19.77
N THR A 153 2.59 3.31 -19.86
CA THR A 153 3.78 3.42 -20.71
C THR A 153 3.44 3.49 -22.19
N LEU A 154 2.39 2.79 -22.63
CA LEU A 154 1.87 2.88 -23.99
C LEU A 154 1.36 4.28 -24.31
N ILE A 155 0.58 4.90 -23.41
CA ILE A 155 0.11 6.28 -23.57
C ILE A 155 1.30 7.23 -23.70
N ILE A 156 2.28 7.14 -22.81
CA ILE A 156 3.48 8.00 -22.84
C ILE A 156 4.20 7.91 -24.19
N TRP A 157 4.49 6.69 -24.67
CA TRP A 157 5.19 6.51 -25.94
C TRP A 157 4.35 6.89 -27.17
N PHE A 158 3.04 6.68 -27.11
CA PHE A 158 2.14 7.08 -28.19
C PHE A 158 2.18 8.60 -28.41
N TYR A 159 2.16 9.38 -27.33
CA TYR A 159 2.21 10.85 -27.40
C TYR A 159 3.61 11.41 -27.68
N ARG A 160 4.67 10.61 -27.54
CA ARG A 160 6.02 10.93 -28.05
C ARG A 160 6.17 10.80 -29.57
N GLY A 161 5.15 10.35 -30.29
CA GLY A 161 5.14 10.34 -31.76
C GLY A 161 5.72 9.08 -32.43
N VAL A 162 5.99 8.01 -31.68
CA VAL A 162 6.63 6.77 -32.20
C VAL A 162 5.64 5.84 -32.93
N GLY A 163 4.37 6.25 -33.06
CA GLY A 163 3.29 5.45 -33.65
C GLY A 163 2.82 4.30 -32.74
N VAL A 164 1.64 3.72 -33.01
CA VAL A 164 1.00 2.72 -32.12
C VAL A 164 1.85 1.46 -31.96
N PHE A 165 2.35 0.90 -33.06
CA PHE A 165 3.17 -0.32 -33.01
C PHE A 165 4.47 -0.07 -32.24
N GLY A 166 5.15 1.06 -32.48
CA GLY A 166 6.33 1.43 -31.73
C GLY A 166 6.04 1.65 -30.25
N ALA A 167 4.91 2.28 -29.91
CA ALA A 167 4.50 2.52 -28.52
C ALA A 167 4.21 1.23 -27.74
N ILE A 168 3.68 0.18 -28.39
CA ILE A 168 3.48 -1.13 -27.75
C ILE A 168 4.82 -1.73 -27.31
N PHE A 169 5.80 -1.82 -28.20
CA PHE A 169 7.09 -2.44 -27.87
C PHE A 169 7.89 -1.56 -26.90
N ASN A 170 8.03 -0.26 -27.18
CA ASN A 170 8.76 0.64 -26.30
C ASN A 170 8.07 0.78 -24.93
N GLY A 171 6.74 0.78 -24.88
CA GLY A 171 5.98 0.80 -23.64
C GLY A 171 6.23 -0.46 -22.79
N LEU A 172 6.28 -1.63 -23.41
CA LEU A 172 6.61 -2.88 -22.70
C LEU A 172 8.03 -2.86 -22.13
N PHE A 173 9.02 -2.38 -22.90
CA PHE A 173 10.39 -2.26 -22.42
C PHE A 173 10.54 -1.20 -21.32
N MET A 174 9.83 -0.08 -21.44
CA MET A 174 9.82 1.00 -20.45
C MET A 174 9.39 0.54 -19.05
N ILE A 175 8.55 -0.50 -18.97
CA ILE A 175 8.22 -1.14 -17.69
C ILE A 175 9.49 -1.67 -17.03
N ILE A 176 10.27 -2.48 -17.74
CA ILE A 176 11.38 -3.26 -17.18
C ILE A 176 12.68 -2.46 -17.09
N ASP A 177 12.92 -1.48 -17.98
CA ASP A 177 14.15 -0.69 -18.00
C ASP A 177 14.06 0.65 -17.25
N THR A 178 12.84 1.16 -17.01
CA THR A 178 12.61 2.47 -16.39
C THR A 178 11.80 2.30 -15.10
N TYR A 179 10.52 1.94 -15.19
CA TYR A 179 9.61 2.03 -14.04
C TYR A 179 9.87 1.00 -12.93
N ILE A 180 10.18 -0.26 -13.28
CA ILE A 180 10.52 -1.27 -12.26
C ILE A 180 11.87 -0.95 -11.58
N PRO A 181 12.95 -0.62 -12.31
CA PRO A 181 14.19 -0.16 -11.69
C PRO A 181 14.00 1.08 -10.82
N GLU A 182 13.29 2.11 -11.30
CA GLU A 182 13.04 3.35 -10.56
C GLU A 182 12.25 3.08 -9.26
N ALA A 183 11.20 2.25 -9.34
CA ALA A 183 10.46 1.79 -8.18
C ALA A 183 11.35 1.04 -7.16
N LEU A 184 12.29 0.23 -7.63
CA LEU A 184 13.20 -0.53 -6.78
C LEU A 184 14.42 0.27 -6.31
N MET A 185 14.75 1.40 -6.93
CA MET A 185 15.89 2.24 -6.51
C MET A 185 15.58 3.08 -5.26
N ASP A 186 14.32 3.18 -4.88
CA ASP A 186 13.91 3.79 -3.62
C ASP A 186 14.39 2.96 -2.42
N ARG A 187 15.15 3.60 -1.52
CA ARG A 187 15.71 2.92 -0.34
C ARG A 187 14.63 2.41 0.61
N GLY A 188 13.51 3.12 0.74
CA GLY A 188 12.37 2.69 1.54
C GLY A 188 11.76 1.42 0.97
N HIS A 189 11.52 1.39 -0.34
CA HIS A 189 10.98 0.22 -1.04
C HIS A 189 11.85 -1.03 -0.88
N ILE A 190 13.17 -0.92 -1.07
CA ILE A 190 14.10 -2.04 -0.82
C ILE A 190 14.02 -2.48 0.65
N SER A 191 13.99 -1.53 1.59
CA SER A 191 13.91 -1.82 3.01
C SER A 191 12.66 -2.62 3.35
N ILE A 192 11.51 -2.30 2.73
CA ILE A 192 10.27 -3.06 2.92
C ILE A 192 10.34 -4.45 2.34
N ILE A 193 10.97 -4.63 1.17
CA ILE A 193 11.19 -5.97 0.59
C ILE A 193 12.03 -6.83 1.53
N VAL A 194 13.15 -6.30 2.04
CA VAL A 194 14.03 -7.03 2.96
C VAL A 194 13.33 -7.33 4.28
N PHE A 195 12.65 -6.35 4.87
CA PHE A 195 11.84 -6.52 6.08
C PHE A 195 10.78 -7.62 5.91
N SER A 196 10.01 -7.57 4.83
CA SER A 196 8.92 -8.52 4.55
C SER A 196 9.46 -9.95 4.41
N MET A 197 10.57 -10.12 3.69
CA MET A 197 11.26 -11.41 3.62
C MET A 197 11.71 -11.89 5.00
N LEU A 198 12.39 -11.05 5.79
CA LEU A 198 12.87 -11.43 7.13
C LEU A 198 11.75 -11.87 8.06
N ILE A 199 10.62 -11.13 8.08
CA ILE A 199 9.44 -11.51 8.85
C ILE A 199 8.84 -12.81 8.33
N GLY A 200 8.61 -12.96 7.01
CA GLY A 200 8.11 -14.22 6.45
C GLY A 200 8.98 -15.42 6.79
N GLY A 201 10.31 -15.25 6.73
CA GLY A 201 11.28 -16.26 7.15
C GLY A 201 11.20 -16.61 8.64
N MET A 202 11.07 -15.60 9.51
CA MET A 202 10.89 -15.79 10.95
C MET A 202 9.59 -16.52 11.27
N VAL A 203 8.47 -16.12 10.67
CA VAL A 203 7.15 -16.72 10.87
C VAL A 203 7.13 -18.18 10.42
N SER A 204 7.71 -18.48 9.25
CA SER A 204 7.86 -19.86 8.78
C SER A 204 8.68 -20.71 9.76
N LEU A 205 9.83 -20.20 10.22
CA LEU A 205 10.69 -20.92 11.16
C LEU A 205 10.01 -21.18 12.52
N VAL A 206 9.30 -20.18 13.05
CA VAL A 206 8.55 -20.29 14.31
C VAL A 206 7.37 -21.26 14.19
N THR A 207 6.77 -21.35 13.00
CA THR A 207 5.72 -22.34 12.72
C THR A 207 6.32 -23.74 12.72
N ASN A 208 7.45 -23.95 12.04
CA ASN A 208 8.10 -25.25 11.89
C ASN A 208 8.83 -25.71 13.17
N ASN A 209 9.29 -24.79 14.03
CA ASN A 209 9.95 -25.14 15.30
C ASN A 209 8.96 -25.42 16.46
N GLY A 210 7.65 -25.47 16.18
CA GLY A 210 6.62 -25.77 17.18
C GLY A 210 6.28 -24.62 18.12
N GLY A 211 6.76 -23.40 17.85
CA GLY A 211 6.43 -22.20 18.63
C GLY A 211 4.95 -21.87 18.60
N MET A 212 4.35 -21.86 17.40
CA MET A 212 2.93 -21.59 17.19
C MET A 212 2.04 -22.60 17.91
N LYS A 213 2.36 -23.90 17.79
CA LYS A 213 1.66 -24.98 18.53
C LYS A 213 1.72 -24.77 20.04
N GLY A 214 2.87 -24.32 20.56
CA GLY A 214 3.03 -24.04 21.98
C GLY A 214 2.14 -22.90 22.49
N VAL A 215 1.93 -21.85 21.69
CA VAL A 215 0.99 -20.76 22.03
C VAL A 215 -0.44 -21.33 22.18
N VAL A 216 -0.83 -22.21 21.27
CA VAL A 216 -2.15 -22.85 21.34
C VAL A 216 -2.29 -23.78 22.54
N ASP A 217 -1.27 -24.58 22.86
CA ASP A 217 -1.27 -25.50 24.02
C ASP A 217 -1.49 -24.78 25.37
N ILE A 218 -1.20 -23.48 25.45
CA ILE A 218 -1.49 -22.65 26.64
C ILE A 218 -2.94 -22.17 26.62
N LEU A 219 -3.37 -21.55 25.53
CA LEU A 219 -4.67 -20.89 25.46
C LEU A 219 -5.83 -21.89 25.40
N SER A 220 -5.63 -23.05 24.79
CA SER A 220 -6.62 -24.15 24.71
C SER A 220 -7.00 -24.73 26.07
N ARG A 221 -6.16 -24.62 27.12
CA ARG A 221 -6.45 -25.15 28.47
C ARG A 221 -7.65 -24.47 29.12
N TYR A 222 -7.99 -23.26 28.68
CA TYR A 222 -9.11 -22.48 29.21
C TYR A 222 -10.42 -22.74 28.45
N ALA A 223 -10.39 -23.50 27.35
CA ALA A 223 -11.52 -23.80 26.48
C ALA A 223 -12.39 -24.96 27.01
N SER A 224 -13.11 -24.70 28.11
CA SER A 224 -13.97 -25.69 28.78
C SER A 224 -15.47 -25.62 28.40
N THR A 225 -15.94 -24.46 27.93
CA THR A 225 -17.34 -24.21 27.60
C THR A 225 -17.45 -23.57 26.21
N PRO A 226 -18.61 -23.61 25.54
CA PRO A 226 -18.77 -22.94 24.24
C PRO A 226 -18.38 -21.46 24.24
N ARG A 227 -18.63 -20.77 25.35
CA ARG A 227 -18.23 -19.37 25.51
C ARG A 227 -16.73 -19.23 25.71
N SER A 228 -16.14 -19.98 26.65
CA SER A 228 -14.70 -19.88 26.92
C SER A 228 -13.84 -20.40 25.77
N GLY A 229 -14.33 -21.38 24.99
CA GLY A 229 -13.69 -21.84 23.76
C GLY A 229 -13.63 -20.74 22.69
N GLN A 230 -14.74 -20.05 22.43
CA GLN A 230 -14.74 -18.91 21.51
C GLN A 230 -13.86 -17.75 21.99
N ILE A 231 -13.85 -17.45 23.30
CA ILE A 231 -12.93 -16.45 23.88
C ILE A 231 -11.48 -16.88 23.65
N ALA A 232 -11.15 -18.15 23.89
CA ALA A 232 -9.80 -18.66 23.66
C ALA A 232 -9.40 -18.54 22.18
N THR A 233 -10.28 -18.89 21.23
CA THR A 233 -10.05 -18.69 19.79
C THR A 233 -9.82 -17.22 19.47
N TRP A 234 -10.67 -16.32 19.97
CA TRP A 234 -10.59 -14.88 19.71
C TRP A 234 -9.31 -14.25 20.27
N LEU A 235 -8.93 -14.61 21.51
CA LEU A 235 -7.66 -14.18 22.12
C LEU A 235 -6.45 -14.73 21.39
N LEU A 236 -6.51 -15.98 20.93
CA LEU A 236 -5.44 -16.60 20.15
C LEU A 236 -5.25 -15.91 18.80
N GLY A 237 -6.36 -15.58 18.11
CA GLY A 237 -6.33 -14.76 16.90
C GLY A 237 -5.71 -13.39 17.14
N MET A 238 -6.11 -12.68 18.19
CA MET A 238 -5.46 -11.40 18.54
C MET A 238 -3.99 -11.55 18.96
N ALA A 239 -3.58 -12.69 19.53
CA ALA A 239 -2.20 -12.93 19.92
C ALA A 239 -1.27 -13.19 18.71
N ILE A 240 -1.81 -13.74 17.62
CA ILE A 240 -1.09 -13.98 16.36
C ILE A 240 -1.36 -12.79 15.41
N PHE A 241 -1.11 -11.58 15.91
CA PHE A 241 -1.37 -10.34 15.15
C PHE A 241 -0.33 -10.05 14.07
N PHE A 242 0.84 -10.65 14.18
CA PHE A 242 2.01 -10.29 13.36
C PHE A 242 1.92 -10.80 11.93
N ASP A 243 1.10 -11.82 11.65
CA ASP A 243 0.89 -12.40 10.32
C ASP A 243 -0.52 -13.03 10.21
N ASP A 244 -1.28 -12.61 9.21
CA ASP A 244 -2.67 -13.01 8.95
C ASP A 244 -2.78 -14.46 8.41
N TYR A 245 -1.84 -14.92 7.58
CA TYR A 245 -1.83 -16.31 7.11
C TYR A 245 -1.51 -17.30 8.23
N ALA A 246 -0.49 -17.01 9.04
CA ALA A 246 -0.18 -17.80 10.22
C ALA A 246 -1.35 -17.78 11.21
N ASN A 247 -2.01 -16.64 11.37
CA ASN A 247 -3.22 -16.54 12.18
C ASN A 247 -4.32 -17.48 11.68
N THR A 248 -4.74 -17.34 10.43
CA THR A 248 -5.83 -18.15 9.86
C THR A 248 -5.53 -19.64 9.92
N LEU A 249 -4.31 -20.05 9.52
CA LEU A 249 -3.93 -21.46 9.47
C LEU A 249 -3.72 -22.08 10.85
N VAL A 250 -3.03 -21.40 11.76
CA VAL A 250 -2.72 -21.96 13.09
C VAL A 250 -3.97 -21.97 13.97
N VAL A 251 -4.69 -20.85 14.03
CA VAL A 251 -5.87 -20.73 14.89
C VAL A 251 -6.98 -21.65 14.40
N GLY A 252 -7.29 -21.62 13.11
CA GLY A 252 -8.33 -22.48 12.52
C GLY A 252 -8.06 -23.95 12.77
N LYS A 253 -6.91 -24.47 12.30
CA LYS A 253 -6.61 -25.91 12.38
C LYS A 253 -6.52 -26.43 13.82
N THR A 254 -5.98 -25.61 14.72
CA THR A 254 -5.74 -26.07 16.09
C THR A 254 -6.98 -25.92 16.96
N MET A 255 -7.80 -24.89 16.75
CA MET A 255 -9.04 -24.72 17.50
C MET A 255 -10.19 -25.58 16.98
N GLN A 256 -10.17 -26.01 15.72
CA GLN A 256 -11.20 -26.89 15.14
C GLN A 256 -11.58 -28.09 16.03
N PRO A 257 -10.67 -28.98 16.47
CA PRO A 257 -11.05 -30.12 17.31
C PRO A 257 -11.62 -29.71 18.67
N ILE A 258 -11.17 -28.56 19.21
CA ILE A 258 -11.66 -28.02 20.47
C ILE A 258 -13.07 -27.47 20.30
N THR A 259 -13.32 -26.67 19.25
CA THR A 259 -14.63 -26.10 18.95
C THR A 259 -15.66 -27.15 18.60
N ASP A 260 -15.26 -28.20 17.87
CA ASP A 260 -16.10 -29.36 17.56
C ASP A 260 -16.55 -30.07 18.86
N ARG A 261 -15.61 -30.34 19.79
CA ARG A 261 -15.94 -30.90 21.12
C ARG A 261 -16.89 -30.00 21.92
N LEU A 262 -16.72 -28.69 21.79
CA LEU A 262 -17.55 -27.68 22.43
C LEU A 262 -18.83 -27.35 21.65
N ARG A 263 -19.13 -28.07 20.56
CA ARG A 263 -20.31 -27.92 19.69
C ARG A 263 -20.50 -26.51 19.11
N ILE A 264 -19.41 -25.77 18.91
CA ILE A 264 -19.41 -24.50 18.19
C ILE A 264 -19.39 -24.85 16.69
N SER A 265 -20.21 -24.17 15.88
CA SER A 265 -20.24 -24.38 14.43
C SER A 265 -18.90 -24.02 13.79
N ARG A 266 -18.53 -24.75 12.73
CA ARG A 266 -17.27 -24.51 12.04
C ARG A 266 -17.28 -23.18 11.28
N GLU A 267 -18.46 -22.74 10.84
CA GLU A 267 -18.71 -21.40 10.31
C GLU A 267 -18.42 -20.32 11.36
N LYS A 268 -18.81 -20.54 12.63
CA LYS A 268 -18.50 -19.62 13.71
C LYS A 268 -17.02 -19.58 14.04
N LEU A 269 -16.34 -20.72 14.03
CA LEU A 269 -14.88 -20.78 14.16
C LEU A 269 -14.22 -19.98 13.03
N ALA A 270 -14.58 -20.26 11.78
CA ALA A 270 -14.04 -19.56 10.62
C ALA A 270 -14.26 -18.05 10.72
N TYR A 271 -15.45 -17.61 11.12
CA TYR A 271 -15.74 -16.20 11.38
C TYR A 271 -14.82 -15.57 12.43
N ILE A 272 -14.62 -16.23 13.58
CA ILE A 272 -13.72 -15.69 14.62
C ILE A 272 -12.30 -15.58 14.09
N VAL A 273 -11.82 -16.62 13.41
CA VAL A 273 -10.47 -16.68 12.83
C VAL A 273 -10.26 -15.55 11.82
N ASP A 274 -11.16 -15.44 10.84
CA ASP A 274 -11.12 -14.45 9.76
C ASP A 274 -11.19 -13.02 10.32
N SER A 275 -12.13 -12.77 11.23
CA SER A 275 -12.31 -11.47 11.91
C SER A 275 -11.13 -11.07 12.81
N THR A 276 -10.22 -12.00 13.13
CA THR A 276 -9.00 -11.71 13.89
C THR A 276 -7.72 -11.73 13.07
N ALA A 277 -7.78 -12.12 11.79
CA ALA A 277 -6.63 -12.12 10.91
C ALA A 277 -6.39 -10.71 10.35
N ALA A 278 -7.04 -10.35 9.25
CA ALA A 278 -6.85 -9.05 8.60
C ALA A 278 -7.18 -7.83 9.51
N PRO A 279 -8.26 -7.83 10.32
CA PRO A 279 -8.55 -6.69 11.19
C PRO A 279 -7.48 -6.41 12.26
N VAL A 280 -6.86 -7.45 12.84
CA VAL A 280 -5.76 -7.24 13.80
C VAL A 280 -4.49 -6.83 13.07
N ALA A 281 -4.20 -7.47 11.92
CA ALA A 281 -3.04 -7.13 11.09
C ALA A 281 -3.04 -5.66 10.63
N ALA A 282 -4.22 -5.10 10.41
CA ALA A 282 -4.43 -3.71 10.03
C ALA A 282 -4.14 -2.71 11.15
N VAL A 283 -4.50 -3.02 12.41
CA VAL A 283 -4.39 -2.06 13.53
C VAL A 283 -3.19 -2.26 14.43
N ALA A 284 -2.54 -3.42 14.37
CA ALA A 284 -1.41 -3.72 15.23
C ALA A 284 -0.16 -2.92 14.83
N PHE A 285 0.65 -2.59 15.84
CA PHE A 285 1.79 -1.68 15.72
C PHE A 285 2.89 -2.21 14.78
N VAL A 286 3.15 -3.52 14.79
CA VAL A 286 4.07 -4.19 13.86
C VAL A 286 3.47 -5.49 13.37
N THR A 287 3.31 -5.60 12.06
CA THR A 287 2.73 -6.75 11.35
C THR A 287 3.43 -6.93 10.02
N THR A 288 3.10 -7.98 9.28
CA THR A 288 3.54 -8.10 7.88
C THR A 288 3.06 -6.96 6.99
N TRP A 289 1.95 -6.30 7.35
CA TRP A 289 1.35 -5.23 6.54
C TRP A 289 2.03 -3.87 6.74
N ILE A 290 2.68 -3.64 7.88
CA ILE A 290 3.19 -2.30 8.23
C ILE A 290 4.16 -1.77 7.18
N GLY A 291 5.00 -2.64 6.61
CA GLY A 291 5.98 -2.24 5.61
C GLY A 291 5.34 -1.65 4.36
N ALA A 292 4.35 -2.34 3.80
CA ALA A 292 3.61 -1.86 2.64
C ALA A 292 2.86 -0.56 2.94
N GLN A 293 2.15 -0.49 4.07
CA GLN A 293 1.40 0.71 4.47
C GLN A 293 2.30 1.93 4.58
N LEU A 294 3.45 1.79 5.25
CA LEU A 294 4.43 2.87 5.35
C LEU A 294 4.98 3.28 3.98
N SER A 295 5.26 2.33 3.08
CA SER A 295 5.72 2.69 1.73
C SER A 295 4.69 3.52 0.96
N TYR A 296 3.42 3.13 0.99
CA TYR A 296 2.38 3.86 0.27
C TYR A 296 2.07 5.24 0.87
N ILE A 297 2.10 5.33 2.20
CA ILE A 297 1.97 6.61 2.90
C ILE A 297 3.18 7.51 2.57
N SER A 298 4.38 6.96 2.59
CA SER A 298 5.62 7.67 2.26
C SER A 298 5.60 8.21 0.83
N ASP A 299 5.13 7.42 -0.13
CA ASP A 299 4.93 7.87 -1.50
C ASP A 299 3.94 9.02 -1.58
N GLY A 300 2.77 8.90 -0.94
CA GLY A 300 1.77 9.96 -0.90
C GLY A 300 2.30 11.28 -0.29
N ILE A 301 3.05 11.19 0.81
CA ILE A 301 3.71 12.32 1.46
C ILE A 301 4.72 12.99 0.52
N ARG A 302 5.55 12.19 -0.15
CA ARG A 302 6.55 12.69 -1.10
C ARG A 302 5.92 13.35 -2.32
N THR A 303 4.88 12.74 -2.90
CA THR A 303 4.15 13.32 -4.04
C THR A 303 3.54 14.68 -3.70
N LEU A 304 3.08 14.85 -2.45
CA LEU A 304 2.49 16.08 -1.95
C LEU A 304 3.49 17.05 -1.32
N ASN A 305 4.78 16.69 -1.22
CA ASN A 305 5.83 17.44 -0.52
C ASN A 305 5.44 17.82 0.93
N LEU A 306 4.82 16.89 1.66
CA LEU A 306 4.45 17.12 3.07
C LEU A 306 5.63 16.87 4.01
N ASP A 307 5.74 17.71 5.03
CA ASP A 307 6.72 17.55 6.11
C ASP A 307 6.13 16.69 7.25
N GLU A 308 5.80 15.44 6.92
CA GLU A 308 5.20 14.47 7.85
C GLU A 308 5.93 13.14 7.79
N ALA A 309 6.15 12.49 8.93
CA ALA A 309 6.72 11.15 8.93
C ALA A 309 5.67 10.08 8.62
N PRO A 310 5.98 9.09 7.76
CA PRO A 310 5.04 8.04 7.39
C PRO A 310 4.50 7.24 8.58
N TYR A 311 5.34 6.98 9.58
CA TYR A 311 4.93 6.23 10.77
C TYR A 311 3.97 7.02 11.66
N GLN A 312 4.19 8.32 11.79
CA GLN A 312 3.31 9.22 12.53
C GLN A 312 1.94 9.30 11.86
N VAL A 313 1.90 9.48 10.53
CA VAL A 313 0.68 9.46 9.74
C VAL A 313 -0.07 8.14 9.90
N PHE A 314 0.62 7.00 9.88
CA PHE A 314 0.03 5.70 10.17
C PHE A 314 -0.59 5.66 11.57
N LEU A 315 0.14 6.03 12.63
CA LEU A 315 -0.37 6.00 14.01
C LEU A 315 -1.59 6.91 14.19
N TYR A 316 -1.58 8.11 13.61
CA TYR A 316 -2.73 8.99 13.64
C TYR A 316 -3.88 8.48 12.78
N SER A 317 -3.63 7.73 11.70
CA SER A 317 -4.71 7.11 10.92
C SER A 317 -5.46 6.03 11.72
N LEU A 318 -4.82 5.38 12.70
CA LEU A 318 -5.46 4.35 13.53
C LEU A 318 -6.64 4.91 14.34
N GLN A 319 -6.64 6.20 14.68
CA GLN A 319 -7.77 6.82 15.37
C GLN A 319 -9.08 6.75 14.55
N TYR A 320 -8.97 6.63 13.22
CA TYR A 320 -10.09 6.53 12.28
C TYR A 320 -10.35 5.10 11.78
N ALA A 321 -9.65 4.08 12.30
CA ALA A 321 -9.75 2.69 11.85
C ALA A 321 -11.00 1.97 12.40
N PHE A 322 -12.17 2.59 12.19
CA PHE A 322 -13.43 2.18 12.79
C PHE A 322 -13.79 0.73 12.47
N TYR A 323 -13.76 0.32 11.21
CA TYR A 323 -14.18 -1.03 10.84
C TYR A 323 -13.31 -2.14 11.47
N PRO A 324 -11.97 -2.12 11.39
CA PRO A 324 -11.14 -3.11 12.05
C PRO A 324 -11.36 -3.19 13.57
N PHE A 325 -11.32 -2.04 14.28
CA PHE A 325 -11.53 -2.01 15.73
C PHE A 325 -12.93 -2.47 16.14
N LEU A 326 -13.96 -1.98 15.44
CA LEU A 326 -15.34 -2.38 15.72
C LEU A 326 -15.57 -3.86 15.40
N THR A 327 -14.91 -4.43 14.38
CA THR A 327 -15.00 -5.86 14.06
C THR A 327 -14.46 -6.71 15.20
N LEU A 328 -13.26 -6.38 15.70
CA LEU A 328 -12.65 -7.10 16.82
C LEU A 328 -13.52 -7.03 18.09
N ALA A 329 -14.04 -5.85 18.40
CA ALA A 329 -14.95 -5.66 19.52
C ALA A 329 -16.28 -6.38 19.31
N PHE A 330 -16.81 -6.39 18.08
CA PHE A 330 -18.08 -7.02 17.73
C PHE A 330 -18.02 -8.54 17.90
N VAL A 331 -16.92 -9.19 17.50
CA VAL A 331 -16.68 -10.61 17.81
C VAL A 331 -16.77 -10.84 19.32
N GLY A 332 -16.09 -10.02 20.13
CA GLY A 332 -16.18 -10.06 21.58
C GLY A 332 -17.61 -9.88 22.12
N ILE A 333 -18.39 -8.96 21.55
CA ILE A 333 -19.80 -8.73 21.90
C ILE A 333 -20.66 -9.97 21.62
N ILE A 334 -20.50 -10.59 20.44
CA ILE A 334 -21.23 -11.81 20.09
C ILE A 334 -20.88 -12.94 21.05
N ILE A 335 -19.59 -13.15 21.32
CA ILE A 335 -19.12 -14.18 22.23
C ILE A 335 -19.63 -13.93 23.66
N TYR A 336 -19.59 -12.70 24.15
CA TYR A 336 -20.07 -12.35 25.49
C TYR A 336 -21.59 -12.54 25.63
N SER A 337 -22.35 -12.02 24.66
CA SER A 337 -23.81 -12.05 24.68
C SER A 337 -24.40 -13.44 24.39
N GLN A 338 -23.62 -14.33 23.75
CA GLN A 338 -24.06 -15.66 23.28
C GLN A 338 -25.32 -15.55 22.40
N ARG A 339 -25.40 -14.46 21.63
CA ARG A 339 -26.50 -14.16 20.73
C ARG A 339 -25.97 -14.07 19.31
N ASP A 340 -26.57 -14.84 18.44
CA ASP A 340 -26.32 -14.79 17.00
C ASP A 340 -27.61 -14.45 16.25
N PHE A 341 -27.49 -13.99 15.02
CA PHE A 341 -28.63 -13.70 14.14
C PHE A 341 -28.35 -14.16 12.71
N GLY A 342 -29.39 -14.13 11.88
CA GLY A 342 -29.28 -14.48 10.47
C GLY A 342 -28.80 -15.93 10.24
N PRO A 343 -28.01 -16.19 9.18
CA PRO A 343 -27.50 -17.53 8.87
C PRO A 343 -26.61 -18.11 9.97
N MET A 344 -25.79 -17.27 10.63
CA MET A 344 -24.88 -17.70 11.70
C MET A 344 -25.64 -18.33 12.87
N PHE A 345 -26.80 -17.76 13.25
CA PHE A 345 -27.67 -18.36 14.27
C PHE A 345 -28.12 -19.77 13.89
N HIS A 346 -28.46 -20.01 12.62
CA HIS A 346 -28.92 -21.33 12.17
C HIS A 346 -27.77 -22.35 12.17
N ALA A 347 -26.56 -21.93 11.76
CA ALA A 347 -25.35 -22.76 11.84
C ALA A 347 -25.04 -23.17 13.28
N GLU A 348 -25.06 -22.21 14.21
CA GLU A 348 -24.86 -22.49 15.63
C GLU A 348 -25.92 -23.46 16.20
N VAL A 349 -27.21 -23.23 15.94
CA VAL A 349 -28.28 -24.12 16.41
C VAL A 349 -28.13 -25.53 15.86
N LYS A 350 -27.71 -25.68 14.59
CA LYS A 350 -27.43 -26.97 13.97
C LYS A 350 -26.29 -27.68 14.69
N ALA A 351 -25.18 -26.99 14.95
CA ALA A 351 -24.02 -27.56 15.65
C ALA A 351 -24.36 -28.00 17.09
N ARG A 352 -25.21 -27.26 17.81
CA ARG A 352 -25.64 -27.64 19.17
C ARG A 352 -26.47 -28.92 19.22
N LYS A 353 -27.31 -29.13 18.20
CA LYS A 353 -28.20 -30.29 18.07
C LYS A 353 -27.52 -31.53 17.53
N GLN A 354 -26.34 -31.39 16.92
CA GLN A 354 -25.63 -32.51 16.30
C GLN A 354 -25.03 -33.43 17.37
N SER A 355 -25.24 -34.74 17.23
CA SER A 355 -24.62 -35.75 18.09
C SER A 355 -23.13 -35.89 17.73
N LEU A 356 -22.27 -36.00 18.74
CA LEU A 356 -20.80 -36.11 18.60
C LEU A 356 -20.35 -37.39 17.86
N ASN A 357 -21.27 -38.30 17.54
CA ASN A 357 -20.95 -39.62 16.98
C ASN A 357 -20.51 -39.62 15.50
N ASN A 358 -20.56 -38.47 14.80
CA ASN A 358 -20.20 -38.37 13.38
C ASN A 358 -18.94 -37.50 13.12
N ILE A 359 -18.21 -37.12 14.17
CA ILE A 359 -16.95 -36.39 14.01
C ILE A 359 -15.85 -37.43 14.07
N GLU A 360 -15.44 -37.96 12.91
CA GLU A 360 -14.15 -38.64 12.84
C GLU A 360 -13.10 -37.64 13.32
N PRO A 361 -12.29 -37.97 14.34
CA PRO A 361 -11.18 -37.14 14.71
C PRO A 361 -10.24 -37.18 13.51
N ASP A 362 -10.19 -36.09 12.74
CA ASP A 362 -9.01 -35.81 11.94
C ASP A 362 -7.87 -35.71 12.95
N SER A 363 -7.20 -36.84 13.13
CA SER A 363 -5.99 -36.94 13.91
C SER A 363 -5.08 -35.86 13.36
N ILE A 364 -4.63 -34.97 14.23
CA ILE A 364 -3.51 -34.09 13.96
C ILE A 364 -2.31 -35.01 13.71
N ILE A 365 -2.13 -35.45 12.46
CA ILE A 365 -0.91 -36.09 12.00
C ILE A 365 0.08 -34.95 11.77
N THR A 366 0.64 -34.41 12.86
CA THR A 366 1.93 -33.74 12.76
C THR A 366 2.98 -34.83 12.64
N LYS A 367 3.47 -35.05 11.42
CA LYS A 367 4.74 -35.75 11.19
C LYS A 367 5.84 -35.00 11.97
N GLY A 368 6.49 -35.69 12.89
CA GLY A 368 7.65 -35.20 13.66
C GLY A 368 7.26 -34.46 14.95
N GLU A 369 7.50 -35.09 16.11
CA GLU A 369 7.28 -34.50 17.44
C GLU A 369 8.33 -33.44 17.77
N VAL A 370 8.23 -32.25 17.16
CA VAL A 370 8.93 -31.07 17.67
C VAL A 370 8.23 -30.63 18.96
N LYS A 371 8.98 -30.50 20.05
CA LYS A 371 8.43 -30.12 21.37
C LYS A 371 7.83 -28.71 21.31
N ALA A 372 6.50 -28.64 21.44
CA ALA A 372 5.75 -27.39 21.40
C ALA A 372 6.08 -26.49 22.60
N ARG A 373 6.56 -25.27 22.33
CA ARG A 373 7.02 -24.30 23.34
C ARG A 373 6.64 -22.89 22.90
N TRP A 374 5.66 -22.29 23.56
CA TRP A 374 5.09 -20.98 23.20
C TRP A 374 6.13 -19.86 23.07
N TYR A 375 7.17 -19.89 23.90
CA TYR A 375 8.22 -18.87 23.92
C TYR A 375 9.09 -18.88 22.66
N ASN A 376 9.09 -19.97 21.87
CA ASN A 376 9.75 -19.99 20.57
C ASN A 376 9.05 -19.09 19.55
N ALA A 377 7.77 -18.77 19.76
CA ALA A 377 7.04 -17.76 18.99
C ALA A 377 7.06 -16.40 19.68
N ALA A 378 6.74 -16.36 20.98
CA ALA A 378 6.59 -15.10 21.68
C ALA A 378 7.89 -14.29 21.75
N ILE A 379 9.05 -14.91 21.97
CA ILE A 379 10.31 -14.17 22.09
C ILE A 379 10.67 -13.45 20.77
N PRO A 380 10.74 -14.12 19.59
CA PRO A 380 10.99 -13.42 18.33
C PRO A 380 9.98 -12.32 18.03
N VAL A 381 8.68 -12.57 18.25
CA VAL A 381 7.63 -11.56 18.01
C VAL A 381 7.79 -10.34 18.93
N LEU A 382 8.06 -10.54 20.21
CA LEU A 382 8.31 -9.44 21.15
C LEU A 382 9.57 -8.66 20.79
N ILE A 383 10.60 -9.32 20.23
CA ILE A 383 11.79 -8.64 19.71
C ILE A 383 11.44 -7.77 18.51
N VAL A 384 10.56 -8.22 17.61
CA VAL A 384 10.08 -7.36 16.51
C VAL A 384 9.34 -6.13 17.07
N VAL A 385 8.41 -6.32 18.01
CA VAL A 385 7.60 -5.22 18.58
C VAL A 385 8.47 -4.23 19.32
N PHE A 386 9.18 -4.68 20.36
CA PHE A 386 10.00 -3.81 21.19
C PHE A 386 11.25 -3.32 20.47
N GLY A 387 11.82 -4.14 19.57
CA GLY A 387 12.93 -3.74 18.73
C GLY A 387 12.54 -2.64 17.75
N THR A 388 11.33 -2.65 17.20
CA THR A 388 10.85 -1.56 16.35
C THR A 388 10.62 -0.29 17.16
N ILE A 389 9.97 -0.37 18.32
CA ILE A 389 9.79 0.79 19.22
C ILE A 389 11.16 1.38 19.62
N THR A 390 12.10 0.51 20.03
CA THR A 390 13.46 0.92 20.40
C THR A 390 14.20 1.52 19.21
N GLY A 391 14.06 0.92 18.03
CA GLY A 391 14.63 1.41 16.79
C GLY A 391 14.12 2.80 16.44
N LEU A 392 12.81 3.03 16.52
CA LEU A 392 12.19 4.34 16.29
C LEU A 392 12.71 5.39 17.28
N ILE A 393 12.87 5.04 18.56
CA ILE A 393 13.43 5.95 19.56
C ILE A 393 14.89 6.27 19.26
N ILE A 394 15.70 5.27 18.88
CA ILE A 394 17.12 5.47 18.56
C ILE A 394 17.27 6.35 17.32
N THR A 395 16.60 6.00 16.22
CA THR A 395 16.71 6.75 14.96
C THR A 395 16.09 8.13 15.06
N GLY A 396 15.01 8.29 15.82
CA GLY A 396 14.43 9.60 16.11
C GLY A 396 15.34 10.49 16.96
N HIS A 397 16.07 9.92 17.93
CA HIS A 397 17.03 10.70 18.73
C HIS A 397 18.27 11.11 17.93
N GLU A 398 18.60 10.42 16.82
CA GLU A 398 19.63 10.88 15.89
C GLU A 398 19.23 12.21 15.21
N ALA A 399 17.92 12.49 15.09
CA ALA A 399 17.38 13.68 14.45
C ALA A 399 17.02 14.80 15.45
N VAL A 400 16.39 14.45 16.58
CA VAL A 400 15.93 15.41 17.59
C VAL A 400 16.33 14.98 18.99
N ASP A 401 17.02 15.89 19.69
CA ASP A 401 17.41 15.71 21.09
C ASP A 401 16.20 15.80 22.03
N TRP A 402 16.29 15.07 23.14
CA TRP A 402 15.29 15.13 24.21
C TRP A 402 15.22 16.53 24.86
N ASP A 403 14.11 17.24 24.69
CA ASP A 403 13.89 18.54 25.32
C ASP A 403 13.38 18.37 26.76
N LYS A 404 14.17 18.80 27.73
CA LYS A 404 13.82 18.74 29.16
C LYS A 404 12.61 19.61 29.52
N ASN A 405 12.21 20.56 28.67
CA ASN A 405 11.08 21.45 28.90
C ASN A 405 9.74 20.88 28.41
N LEU A 406 9.78 19.85 27.56
CA LEU A 406 8.58 19.17 27.07
C LEU A 406 8.17 18.01 27.99
N SER A 407 6.86 17.76 28.06
CA SER A 407 6.34 16.56 28.72
C SER A 407 6.86 15.29 28.04
N PHE A 408 7.01 14.20 28.80
CA PHE A 408 7.47 12.91 28.27
C PHE A 408 6.72 12.45 27.02
N SER A 409 5.38 12.54 27.01
CA SER A 409 4.55 12.14 25.87
C SER A 409 4.82 12.98 24.61
N ARG A 410 5.03 14.29 24.78
CA ARG A 410 5.31 15.20 23.67
C ARG A 410 6.72 14.99 23.11
N ASN A 411 7.71 14.79 23.96
CA ASN A 411 9.05 14.39 23.52
C ASN A 411 9.02 13.08 22.75
N LEU A 412 8.34 12.06 23.29
CA LEU A 412 8.24 10.76 22.64
C LEU A 412 7.53 10.86 21.28
N SER A 413 6.47 11.68 21.19
CA SER A 413 5.79 11.94 19.91
C SER A 413 6.72 12.63 18.91
N ASN A 414 7.48 13.64 19.32
CA ASN A 414 8.40 14.35 18.43
C ASN A 414 9.53 13.43 17.96
N ILE A 415 10.12 12.64 18.85
CA ILE A 415 11.19 11.69 18.52
C ILE A 415 10.68 10.63 17.53
N ILE A 416 9.52 10.03 17.78
CA ILE A 416 8.93 9.04 16.86
C ILE A 416 8.56 9.71 15.52
N GLY A 417 8.12 10.96 15.56
CA GLY A 417 7.81 11.77 14.38
C GLY A 417 9.01 12.07 13.49
N GLU A 418 10.24 11.98 13.99
CA GLU A 418 11.47 12.21 13.21
C GLU A 418 12.24 10.91 12.96
N ALA A 419 11.66 9.77 13.31
CA ALA A 419 12.32 8.48 13.26
C ALA A 419 12.38 7.89 11.85
N ASP A 420 13.52 7.32 11.50
CA ASP A 420 13.63 6.42 10.35
C ASP A 420 12.97 5.07 10.69
N ALA A 421 11.71 4.92 10.29
CA ALA A 421 10.93 3.70 10.49
C ALA A 421 11.48 2.51 9.69
N TYR A 422 12.08 2.74 8.52
CA TYR A 422 12.63 1.67 7.70
C TYR A 422 13.82 1.00 8.39
N ARG A 423 14.76 1.79 8.94
CA ARG A 423 15.88 1.28 9.75
C ARG A 423 15.38 0.51 10.97
N ALA A 424 14.41 1.06 11.69
CA ALA A 424 13.85 0.43 12.88
C ALA A 424 13.26 -0.96 12.58
N LEU A 425 12.50 -1.08 11.49
CA LEU A 425 11.91 -2.34 11.03
C LEU A 425 12.96 -3.36 10.56
N LEU A 426 14.01 -2.92 9.87
CA LEU A 426 15.10 -3.79 9.43
C LEU A 426 15.88 -4.39 10.61
N TRP A 427 16.25 -3.56 11.58
CA TRP A 427 17.00 -4.03 12.76
C TRP A 427 16.17 -4.99 13.60
N SER A 428 14.89 -4.68 13.82
CA SER A 428 14.00 -5.51 14.64
C SER A 428 13.69 -6.85 13.99
N SER A 429 13.39 -6.87 12.69
CA SER A 429 13.15 -8.11 11.94
C SER A 429 14.40 -8.99 11.86
N LEU A 430 15.58 -8.43 11.60
CA LEU A 430 16.83 -9.19 11.61
C LEU A 430 17.11 -9.81 12.99
N ALA A 431 16.99 -9.02 14.06
CA ALA A 431 17.22 -9.50 15.42
C ALA A 431 16.23 -10.62 15.81
N ALA A 432 14.97 -10.51 15.40
CA ALA A 432 13.96 -11.52 15.64
C ALA A 432 14.22 -12.82 14.87
N THR A 433 14.56 -12.74 13.57
CA THR A 433 14.89 -13.91 12.75
C THR A 433 16.12 -14.63 13.31
N LEU A 434 17.18 -13.89 13.68
CA LEU A 434 18.37 -14.47 14.32
C LEU A 434 18.03 -15.13 15.65
N THR A 435 17.18 -14.48 16.47
CA THR A 435 16.75 -15.06 17.74
C THR A 435 15.95 -16.35 17.54
N ALA A 436 15.05 -16.38 16.54
CA ALA A 436 14.30 -17.59 16.19
C ALA A 436 15.25 -18.73 15.78
N VAL A 437 16.30 -18.44 15.00
CA VAL A 437 17.34 -19.42 14.65
C VAL A 437 18.08 -19.90 15.89
N ILE A 438 18.57 -18.98 16.72
CA ILE A 438 19.32 -19.31 17.94
C ILE A 438 18.48 -20.20 18.87
N LEU A 439 17.23 -19.83 19.15
CA LEU A 439 16.32 -20.62 19.98
C LEU A 439 16.08 -22.01 19.41
N THR A 440 15.90 -22.12 18.08
CA THR A 440 15.68 -23.39 17.38
C THR A 440 16.88 -24.32 17.51
N LEU A 441 18.10 -23.79 17.31
CA LEU A 441 19.35 -24.56 17.35
C LEU A 441 19.75 -24.95 18.77
N LEU A 442 19.70 -24.02 19.73
CA LEU A 442 20.05 -24.29 21.13
C LEU A 442 19.15 -25.37 21.74
N GLN A 443 17.88 -25.41 21.34
CA GLN A 443 16.92 -26.41 21.78
C GLN A 443 16.94 -27.69 20.96
N ARG A 444 17.78 -27.76 19.91
CA ARG A 444 17.91 -28.89 18.98
C ARG A 444 16.55 -29.32 18.39
N LEU A 445 15.74 -28.34 18.02
CA LEU A 445 14.40 -28.57 17.43
C LEU A 445 14.50 -28.90 15.95
N LEU A 446 15.36 -28.18 15.24
CA LEU A 446 15.67 -28.35 13.81
C LEU A 446 17.19 -28.23 13.61
N SER A 447 17.72 -28.79 12.52
CA SER A 447 19.11 -28.53 12.13
C SER A 447 19.28 -27.11 11.56
N LEU A 448 20.52 -26.63 11.43
CA LEU A 448 20.78 -25.35 10.76
C LEU A 448 20.28 -25.36 9.32
N ARG A 449 20.45 -26.49 8.63
CA ARG A 449 19.96 -26.66 7.25
C ARG A 449 18.44 -26.53 7.19
N ASP A 450 17.71 -27.27 8.01
CA ASP A 450 16.25 -27.22 8.04
C ASP A 450 15.74 -25.84 8.45
N SER A 451 16.47 -25.16 9.35
CA SER A 451 16.15 -23.79 9.77
C SER A 451 16.29 -22.80 8.61
N VAL A 452 17.36 -22.91 7.80
CA VAL A 452 17.56 -22.08 6.61
C VAL A 452 16.54 -22.42 5.53
N GLU A 453 16.26 -23.71 5.29
CA GLU A 453 15.23 -24.14 4.34
C GLU A 453 13.85 -23.57 4.72
N SER A 454 13.50 -23.59 6.01
CA SER A 454 12.27 -22.98 6.52
C SER A 454 12.24 -21.46 6.33
N ILE A 455 13.36 -20.74 6.54
CA ILE A 455 13.44 -19.30 6.25
C ILE A 455 13.21 -19.03 4.77
N VAL A 456 13.82 -19.82 3.88
CA VAL A 456 13.64 -19.69 2.42
C VAL A 456 12.20 -20.00 2.01
N GLU A 457 11.55 -20.97 2.64
CA GLU A 457 10.10 -21.18 2.46
C GLU A 457 9.30 -19.95 2.84
N GLY A 458 9.64 -19.30 3.97
CA GLY A 458 9.06 -18.04 4.37
C GLY A 458 9.25 -16.94 3.33
N PHE A 459 10.45 -16.82 2.74
CA PHE A 459 10.69 -15.85 1.67
C PHE A 459 9.82 -16.12 0.45
N LYS A 460 9.66 -17.39 0.06
CA LYS A 460 8.78 -17.78 -1.07
C LYS A 460 7.33 -17.39 -0.82
N THR A 461 6.84 -17.48 0.41
CA THR A 461 5.48 -17.04 0.75
C THR A 461 5.26 -15.54 0.60
N MET A 462 6.34 -14.73 0.69
CA MET A 462 6.28 -13.28 0.55
C MET A 462 6.47 -12.78 -0.90
N LEU A 463 6.89 -13.64 -1.83
CA LEU A 463 7.13 -13.25 -3.23
C LEU A 463 5.89 -12.62 -3.92
N PRO A 464 4.66 -13.15 -3.77
CA PRO A 464 3.49 -12.53 -4.38
C PRO A 464 3.26 -11.09 -3.91
N ALA A 465 3.42 -10.83 -2.60
CA ALA A 465 3.28 -9.48 -2.04
C ALA A 465 4.36 -8.53 -2.58
N ILE A 466 5.60 -9.00 -2.70
CA ILE A 466 6.72 -8.22 -3.27
C ILE A 466 6.46 -7.86 -4.74
N LEU A 467 5.91 -8.78 -5.53
CA LEU A 467 5.54 -8.51 -6.92
C LEU A 467 4.43 -7.46 -7.01
N ILE A 468 3.40 -7.56 -6.16
CA ILE A 468 2.33 -6.56 -6.08
C ILE A 468 2.91 -5.19 -5.71
N LEU A 469 3.74 -5.11 -4.66
CA LEU A 469 4.39 -3.87 -4.23
C LEU A 469 5.18 -3.22 -5.37
N THR A 470 6.02 -4.01 -6.05
CA THR A 470 6.88 -3.51 -7.13
C THR A 470 6.07 -2.97 -8.31
N MET A 471 5.01 -3.66 -8.72
CA MET A 471 4.12 -3.16 -9.78
C MET A 471 3.30 -1.95 -9.32
N ALA A 472 2.90 -1.91 -8.05
CA ALA A 472 2.15 -0.81 -7.46
C ALA A 472 2.95 0.48 -7.43
N TRP A 473 4.22 0.42 -7.00
CA TRP A 473 5.13 1.56 -7.05
C TRP A 473 5.37 2.02 -8.49
N GLY A 474 5.46 1.09 -9.45
CA GLY A 474 5.48 1.43 -10.87
C GLY A 474 4.23 2.20 -11.31
N ILE A 475 3.03 1.75 -10.91
CA ILE A 475 1.79 2.49 -11.19
C ILE A 475 1.80 3.84 -10.49
N ALA A 476 2.28 3.93 -9.25
CA ALA A 476 2.38 5.19 -8.51
C ALA A 476 3.22 6.22 -9.29
N LEU A 477 4.40 5.81 -9.77
CA LEU A 477 5.26 6.63 -10.64
C LEU A 477 4.54 7.07 -11.92
N ILE A 478 3.86 6.14 -12.62
CA ILE A 478 3.06 6.49 -13.81
C ILE A 478 1.98 7.51 -13.47
N THR A 479 1.25 7.31 -12.37
CA THR A 479 0.14 8.19 -11.99
C THR A 479 0.61 9.58 -11.60
N GLN A 480 1.80 9.67 -10.99
CA GLN A 480 2.49 10.92 -10.69
C GLN A 480 2.93 11.62 -11.98
N HIS A 481 3.63 10.92 -12.87
CA HIS A 481 4.11 11.47 -14.15
C HIS A 481 2.97 11.92 -15.07
N LEU A 482 1.81 11.25 -14.99
CA LEU A 482 0.62 11.58 -15.79
C LEU A 482 -0.31 12.59 -15.10
N HIS A 483 0.01 13.09 -13.91
CA HIS A 483 -0.84 14.07 -13.20
C HIS A 483 -2.26 13.54 -12.92
N THR A 484 -2.35 12.28 -12.49
CA THR A 484 -3.65 11.62 -12.25
C THR A 484 -4.42 12.23 -11.10
N ALA A 485 -3.71 12.69 -10.06
CA ALA A 485 -4.30 13.36 -8.91
C ALA A 485 -4.97 14.69 -9.30
N ASP A 486 -4.34 15.44 -10.20
CA ASP A 486 -4.93 16.63 -10.81
C ASP A 486 -6.25 16.29 -11.49
N TYR A 487 -6.29 15.26 -12.35
CA TYR A 487 -7.55 14.89 -13.01
C TYR A 487 -8.67 14.49 -12.03
N ILE A 488 -8.37 13.65 -11.04
CA ILE A 488 -9.36 13.17 -10.06
C ILE A 488 -9.89 14.34 -9.22
N SER A 489 -9.01 15.22 -8.74
CA SER A 489 -9.41 16.39 -7.94
C SER A 489 -10.29 17.33 -8.75
N HIS A 490 -9.95 17.62 -10.01
CA HIS A 490 -10.79 18.43 -10.91
C HIS A 490 -12.19 17.85 -11.09
N ILE A 491 -12.31 16.53 -11.30
CA ILE A 491 -13.64 15.87 -11.41
C ILE A 491 -14.41 16.02 -10.10
N LEU A 492 -13.81 15.67 -8.96
CA LEU A 492 -14.52 15.68 -7.68
C LEU A 492 -14.95 17.10 -7.29
N MET A 493 -14.14 18.11 -7.60
CA MET A 493 -14.51 19.51 -7.48
C MET A 493 -15.66 19.90 -8.42
N SER A 494 -15.63 19.45 -9.69
CA SER A 494 -16.73 19.70 -10.64
C SER A 494 -18.06 19.11 -10.19
N LEU A 495 -18.02 17.96 -9.50
CA LEU A 495 -19.16 17.29 -8.88
C LEU A 495 -19.57 17.91 -7.54
N LYS A 496 -18.84 18.93 -7.05
CA LYS A 496 -19.05 19.60 -5.76
C LYS A 496 -19.06 18.62 -4.58
N VAL A 497 -18.19 17.61 -4.63
CA VAL A 497 -18.03 16.65 -3.54
C VAL A 497 -17.42 17.37 -2.34
N SER A 498 -18.07 17.28 -1.18
CA SER A 498 -17.55 17.81 0.07
C SER A 498 -16.27 17.06 0.49
N PRO A 499 -15.17 17.75 0.85
CA PRO A 499 -13.96 17.12 1.37
C PRO A 499 -14.23 16.17 2.55
N PHE A 500 -15.21 16.52 3.39
CA PHE A 500 -15.62 15.73 4.55
C PHE A 500 -16.26 14.37 4.19
N MET A 501 -16.75 14.21 2.96
CA MET A 501 -17.31 12.94 2.47
C MET A 501 -16.26 12.04 1.80
N ILE A 502 -15.08 12.58 1.49
CA ILE A 502 -14.01 11.83 0.81
C ILE A 502 -13.65 10.55 1.57
N PRO A 503 -13.41 10.54 2.91
CA PRO A 503 -13.09 9.32 3.61
C PRO A 503 -14.15 8.21 3.46
N ALA A 504 -15.43 8.56 3.53
CA ALA A 504 -16.52 7.60 3.38
C ALA A 504 -16.62 7.04 1.95
N ILE A 505 -16.42 7.89 0.94
CA ILE A 505 -16.37 7.46 -0.47
C ILE A 505 -15.17 6.53 -0.68
N THR A 506 -14.00 6.88 -0.14
CA THR A 506 -12.79 6.07 -0.18
C THR A 506 -13.00 4.71 0.46
N PHE A 507 -13.64 4.65 1.63
CA PHE A 507 -13.96 3.40 2.31
C PHE A 507 -14.82 2.49 1.42
N LEU A 508 -15.88 3.03 0.83
CA LEU A 508 -16.79 2.26 -0.04
C LEU A 508 -16.08 1.78 -1.32
N PHE A 509 -15.23 2.63 -1.89
CA PHE A 509 -14.46 2.28 -3.09
C PHE A 509 -13.44 1.18 -2.79
N ALA A 510 -12.70 1.30 -1.69
CA ALA A 510 -11.78 0.27 -1.21
C ALA A 510 -12.50 -1.05 -0.90
N ALA A 511 -13.66 -1.00 -0.23
CA ALA A 511 -14.46 -2.19 0.01
C ALA A 511 -14.95 -2.86 -1.28
N GLY A 512 -15.39 -2.07 -2.27
CA GLY A 512 -15.80 -2.61 -3.57
C GLY A 512 -14.65 -3.26 -4.34
N VAL A 513 -13.51 -2.59 -4.43
CA VAL A 513 -12.31 -3.13 -5.09
C VAL A 513 -11.82 -4.39 -4.40
N SER A 514 -11.72 -4.38 -3.07
CA SER A 514 -11.24 -5.54 -2.32
C SER A 514 -12.22 -6.71 -2.36
N PHE A 515 -13.53 -6.45 -2.30
CA PHE A 515 -14.54 -7.50 -2.45
C PHE A 515 -14.43 -8.22 -3.80
N SER A 516 -14.24 -7.47 -4.88
CA SER A 516 -14.15 -8.04 -6.23
C SER A 516 -12.80 -8.69 -6.54
N THR A 517 -11.71 -8.22 -5.95
CA THR A 517 -10.37 -8.77 -6.18
C THR A 517 -9.99 -9.87 -5.19
N GLY A 518 -10.64 -9.93 -4.02
CA GLY A 518 -10.30 -10.87 -2.97
C GLY A 518 -8.95 -10.61 -2.31
N THR A 519 -8.45 -9.37 -2.33
CA THR A 519 -7.17 -9.07 -1.70
C THR A 519 -7.13 -7.67 -1.09
N SER A 520 -6.68 -7.62 0.17
CA SER A 520 -6.43 -6.36 0.88
C SER A 520 -5.17 -5.66 0.34
N TRP A 521 -4.08 -6.40 0.13
CA TRP A 521 -2.80 -5.89 -0.36
C TRP A 521 -2.93 -5.22 -1.74
N GLY A 522 -3.59 -5.91 -2.66
CA GLY A 522 -3.81 -5.38 -4.02
C GLY A 522 -4.68 -4.12 -4.04
N THR A 523 -5.67 -4.04 -3.14
CA THR A 523 -6.55 -2.88 -3.06
C THR A 523 -5.81 -1.65 -2.56
N MET A 524 -5.01 -1.80 -1.50
CA MET A 524 -4.17 -0.73 -0.98
C MET A 524 -3.16 -0.23 -2.01
N ALA A 525 -2.48 -1.18 -2.67
CA ALA A 525 -1.54 -0.92 -3.76
C ALA A 525 -2.12 -0.03 -4.87
N ILE A 526 -3.38 -0.26 -5.23
CA ILE A 526 -4.06 0.49 -6.28
C ILE A 526 -4.55 1.85 -5.76
N LEU A 527 -5.12 1.91 -4.54
CA LEU A 527 -5.86 3.08 -4.10
C LEU A 527 -5.04 4.14 -3.38
N TYR A 528 -3.99 3.77 -2.63
CA TYR A 528 -3.19 4.76 -1.91
C TYR A 528 -2.56 5.81 -2.83
N PRO A 529 -1.86 5.44 -3.94
CA PRO A 529 -1.23 6.41 -4.83
C PRO A 529 -2.22 7.37 -5.49
N LEU A 530 -3.49 6.95 -5.61
CA LEU A 530 -4.54 7.72 -6.28
C LEU A 530 -5.26 8.65 -5.32
N ILE A 531 -5.73 8.10 -4.21
CA ILE A 531 -6.68 8.78 -3.33
C ILE A 531 -5.96 9.68 -2.33
N LEU A 532 -4.74 9.35 -1.88
CA LEU A 532 -4.01 10.22 -0.95
C LEU A 532 -3.74 11.59 -1.58
N PRO A 533 -3.10 11.70 -2.77
CA PRO A 533 -2.84 13.01 -3.36
C PRO A 533 -4.13 13.73 -3.75
N ALA A 534 -5.09 13.02 -4.35
CA ALA A 534 -6.36 13.62 -4.74
C ALA A 534 -7.14 14.17 -3.53
N SER A 535 -7.15 13.48 -2.39
CA SER A 535 -7.84 13.94 -1.18
C SER A 535 -7.22 15.22 -0.62
N TRP A 536 -5.89 15.34 -0.64
CA TRP A 536 -5.19 16.52 -0.20
C TRP A 536 -5.51 17.73 -1.08
N MET A 537 -5.39 17.57 -2.40
CA MET A 537 -5.67 18.63 -3.37
C MET A 537 -7.11 19.14 -3.28
N ILE A 538 -8.08 18.26 -3.02
CA ILE A 538 -9.48 18.66 -2.82
C ILE A 538 -9.64 19.50 -1.54
N CYS A 539 -8.94 19.16 -0.46
CA CYS A 539 -8.98 19.94 0.78
C CYS A 539 -8.35 21.33 0.57
N GLU A 540 -7.20 21.40 -0.11
CA GLU A 540 -6.53 22.67 -0.45
C GLU A 540 -7.41 23.56 -1.34
N ALA A 541 -8.04 22.97 -2.36
CA ALA A 541 -8.94 23.70 -3.24
C ALA A 541 -10.20 24.23 -2.52
N ASN A 542 -10.58 23.62 -1.39
CA ASN A 542 -11.64 24.11 -0.51
C ASN A 542 -11.13 25.04 0.59
N MET A 543 -9.87 25.50 0.51
CA MET A 543 -9.23 26.42 1.45
C MET A 543 -9.27 25.91 2.90
N MET A 544 -9.20 24.59 3.10
CA MET A 544 -9.13 24.00 4.43
C MET A 544 -7.78 24.32 5.07
N ASP A 545 -7.77 24.55 6.38
CA ASP A 545 -6.53 24.73 7.12
C ASP A 545 -5.72 23.42 7.14
N TYR A 546 -4.40 23.55 7.27
CA TYR A 546 -3.48 22.43 7.24
C TYR A 546 -3.86 21.31 8.23
N ASN A 547 -4.28 21.65 9.46
CA ASN A 547 -4.61 20.65 10.47
C ASN A 547 -5.91 19.90 10.16
N ALA A 548 -6.92 20.59 9.63
CA ALA A 548 -8.14 19.92 9.17
C ALA A 548 -7.85 19.03 7.95
N THR A 549 -7.06 19.52 6.99
CA THR A 549 -6.62 18.74 5.82
C THR A 549 -5.87 17.49 6.25
N LEU A 550 -4.93 17.60 7.19
CA LEU A 550 -4.18 16.46 7.73
C LEU A 550 -5.09 15.47 8.47
N SER A 551 -6.12 15.96 9.17
CA SER A 551 -7.12 15.08 9.80
C SER A 551 -7.94 14.28 8.78
N ILE A 552 -8.31 14.89 7.65
CA ILE A 552 -8.94 14.18 6.53
C ILE A 552 -7.96 13.20 5.89
N PHE A 553 -6.71 13.60 5.68
CA PHE A 553 -5.67 12.73 5.13
C PHE A 553 -5.48 11.46 5.98
N HIS A 554 -5.33 11.59 7.30
CA HIS A 554 -5.30 10.46 8.23
C HIS A 554 -6.54 9.57 8.14
N ASN A 555 -7.73 10.17 8.01
CA ASN A 555 -8.98 9.43 7.88
C ASN A 555 -9.05 8.67 6.54
N VAL A 556 -8.59 9.28 5.44
CA VAL A 556 -8.48 8.64 4.12
C VAL A 556 -7.51 7.46 4.16
N VAL A 557 -6.32 7.62 4.77
CA VAL A 557 -5.38 6.51 4.97
C VAL A 557 -6.09 5.34 5.65
N SER A 558 -6.78 5.63 6.75
CA SER A 558 -7.54 4.64 7.50
C SER A 558 -8.68 4.02 6.69
N CYS A 559 -9.36 4.80 5.85
CA CYS A 559 -10.49 4.33 5.05
C CYS A 559 -10.07 3.42 3.90
N VAL A 560 -8.90 3.67 3.28
CA VAL A 560 -8.31 2.72 2.32
C VAL A 560 -8.03 1.39 3.01
N LEU A 561 -7.36 1.42 4.17
CA LEU A 561 -7.08 0.24 4.98
C LEU A 561 -8.36 -0.50 5.39
N ALA A 562 -9.27 0.20 6.06
CA ALA A 562 -10.49 -0.35 6.64
C ALA A 562 -11.47 -0.87 5.58
N GLY A 563 -11.60 -0.16 4.46
CA GLY A 563 -12.40 -0.62 3.33
C GLY A 563 -11.79 -1.87 2.67
N SER A 564 -10.46 -1.91 2.51
CA SER A 564 -9.77 -3.10 2.00
C SER A 564 -10.04 -4.32 2.89
N VAL A 565 -9.89 -4.18 4.21
CA VAL A 565 -10.18 -5.27 5.16
C VAL A 565 -11.66 -5.68 5.10
N LEU A 566 -12.60 -4.75 4.93
CA LEU A 566 -14.01 -5.12 4.76
C LEU A 566 -14.23 -5.96 3.51
N GLY A 567 -13.78 -5.48 2.36
CA GLY A 567 -14.02 -6.15 1.09
C GLY A 567 -13.44 -7.56 1.08
N ASP A 568 -12.22 -7.72 1.59
CA ASP A 568 -11.55 -9.00 1.79
C ASP A 568 -12.40 -9.95 2.65
N HIS A 569 -12.86 -9.49 3.80
CA HIS A 569 -13.64 -10.24 4.78
C HIS A 569 -15.03 -10.69 4.29
N ILE A 570 -15.58 -10.08 3.23
CA ILE A 570 -16.86 -10.51 2.64
C ILE A 570 -16.71 -11.15 1.26
N SER A 571 -15.49 -11.24 0.72
CA SER A 571 -15.23 -11.76 -0.62
C SER A 571 -15.23 -13.30 -0.67
N PRO A 572 -15.99 -13.95 -1.57
CA PRO A 572 -15.94 -15.40 -1.78
C PRO A 572 -14.68 -15.91 -2.50
N ILE A 573 -13.74 -15.04 -2.79
CA ILE A 573 -12.49 -15.38 -3.47
C ILE A 573 -11.27 -14.89 -2.70
N SER A 574 -11.50 -14.29 -1.53
CA SER A 574 -10.43 -13.78 -0.68
C SER A 574 -9.55 -14.90 -0.17
N ASP A 575 -8.24 -14.69 -0.18
CA ASP A 575 -7.25 -15.63 0.32
C ASP A 575 -7.41 -15.89 1.82
N THR A 576 -7.56 -14.84 2.63
CA THR A 576 -7.82 -14.91 4.08
C THR A 576 -9.16 -15.60 4.37
N THR A 577 -10.19 -15.30 3.59
CA THR A 577 -11.52 -15.94 3.72
C THR A 577 -11.49 -17.42 3.34
N ILE A 578 -10.82 -17.76 2.24
CA ILE A 578 -10.61 -19.15 1.80
C ILE A 578 -9.80 -19.90 2.86
N MET A 579 -8.67 -19.36 3.30
CA MET A 579 -7.81 -20.00 4.31
C MET A 579 -8.52 -20.18 5.65
N SER A 580 -9.30 -19.20 6.10
CA SER A 580 -10.10 -19.32 7.33
C SER A 580 -11.11 -20.46 7.24
N SER A 581 -11.81 -20.59 6.11
CA SER A 581 -12.78 -21.68 5.89
C SER A 581 -12.12 -23.05 5.77
N LEU A 582 -10.98 -23.15 5.07
CA LEU A 582 -10.21 -24.38 4.92
C LEU A 582 -9.58 -24.81 6.25
N ALA A 583 -8.98 -23.87 6.99
CA ALA A 583 -8.36 -24.15 8.28
C ALA A 583 -9.39 -24.57 9.34
N SER A 584 -10.62 -24.06 9.25
CA SER A 584 -11.72 -24.42 10.15
C SER A 584 -12.53 -25.63 9.67
N SER A 585 -12.20 -26.18 8.49
CA SER A 585 -12.92 -27.29 7.84
C SER A 585 -14.43 -27.06 7.66
N CYS A 586 -14.83 -25.85 7.25
CA CYS A 586 -16.20 -25.51 6.92
C CYS A 586 -16.39 -25.31 5.41
N ASN A 587 -17.64 -25.34 4.94
CA ASN A 587 -17.92 -25.00 3.56
C ASN A 587 -17.66 -23.51 3.35
N HIS A 588 -16.80 -23.19 2.38
CA HIS A 588 -16.39 -21.81 2.09
C HIS A 588 -17.57 -20.86 1.84
N ILE A 589 -18.58 -21.29 1.07
CA ILE A 589 -19.75 -20.44 0.75
C ILE A 589 -20.63 -20.23 1.98
N GLU A 590 -20.77 -21.24 2.86
CA GLU A 590 -21.51 -21.07 4.12
C GLU A 590 -20.76 -20.14 5.10
N HIS A 591 -19.43 -20.19 5.15
CA HIS A 591 -18.63 -19.20 5.88
C HIS A 591 -18.92 -17.78 5.38
N VAL A 592 -18.77 -17.53 4.08
CA VAL A 592 -19.04 -16.22 3.47
C VAL A 592 -20.47 -15.75 3.76
N ARG A 593 -21.46 -16.62 3.58
CA ARG A 593 -22.88 -16.31 3.82
C ARG A 593 -23.16 -15.96 5.28
N THR A 594 -22.53 -16.65 6.23
CA THR A 594 -22.78 -16.46 7.66
C THR A 594 -22.06 -15.23 8.22
N GLN A 595 -20.88 -14.88 7.69
CA GLN A 595 -20.13 -13.70 8.12
C GLN A 595 -20.61 -12.38 7.51
N MET A 596 -21.07 -12.39 6.26
CA MET A 596 -21.39 -11.18 5.51
C MET A 596 -22.38 -10.24 6.23
N PRO A 597 -23.49 -10.71 6.84
CA PRO A 597 -24.39 -9.83 7.59
C PRO A 597 -23.71 -9.13 8.77
N TYR A 598 -22.74 -9.80 9.41
CA TYR A 598 -22.03 -9.26 10.58
C TYR A 598 -21.08 -8.15 10.12
N ALA A 599 -20.26 -8.43 9.11
CA ALA A 599 -19.31 -7.47 8.55
C ALA A 599 -20.00 -6.21 7.98
N ILE A 600 -21.10 -6.37 7.23
CA ILE A 600 -21.85 -5.23 6.67
C ILE A 600 -22.44 -4.33 7.77
N ILE A 601 -22.99 -4.91 8.83
CA ILE A 601 -23.53 -4.12 9.96
C ILE A 601 -22.40 -3.31 10.62
N VAL A 602 -21.26 -3.94 10.88
CA VAL A 602 -20.11 -3.26 11.48
C VAL A 602 -19.60 -2.14 10.57
N ALA A 603 -19.53 -2.37 9.26
CA ALA A 603 -19.14 -1.37 8.27
C ALA A 603 -20.10 -0.17 8.23
N ILE A 604 -21.40 -0.42 8.16
CA ILE A 604 -22.42 0.64 8.14
C ILE A 604 -22.33 1.49 9.41
N VAL A 605 -22.21 0.85 10.58
CA VAL A 605 -22.04 1.58 11.84
C VAL A 605 -20.72 2.36 11.84
N GLY A 606 -19.63 1.75 11.39
CA GLY A 606 -18.32 2.40 11.28
C GLY A 606 -18.36 3.66 10.41
N ILE A 607 -19.06 3.64 9.27
CA ILE A 607 -19.20 4.80 8.39
C ILE A 607 -20.10 5.88 9.01
N ILE A 608 -21.31 5.51 9.43
CA ILE A 608 -22.35 6.46 9.84
C ILE A 608 -22.04 7.10 11.20
N VAL A 609 -21.43 6.36 12.11
CA VAL A 609 -21.12 6.82 13.47
C VAL A 609 -19.65 7.23 13.63
N GLY A 610 -18.75 6.59 12.89
CA GLY A 610 -17.31 6.86 12.92
C GLY A 610 -16.90 7.82 11.83
N THR A 611 -16.59 7.27 10.65
CA THR A 611 -15.90 7.93 9.54
C THR A 611 -16.49 9.29 9.16
N ILE A 612 -17.81 9.37 8.95
CA ILE A 612 -18.47 10.62 8.53
C ILE A 612 -18.45 11.63 9.69
N PRO A 613 -18.98 11.34 10.90
CA PRO A 613 -18.94 12.30 12.00
C PRO A 613 -17.54 12.79 12.35
N THR A 614 -16.53 11.91 12.34
CA THR A 614 -15.16 12.33 12.64
C THR A 614 -14.54 13.20 11.57
N ALA A 615 -14.93 13.02 10.30
CA ALA A 615 -14.54 13.96 9.24
C ALA A 615 -15.14 15.35 9.48
N TYR A 616 -16.36 15.45 10.02
CA TYR A 616 -16.98 16.72 10.44
C TYR A 616 -16.48 17.25 11.79
N GLY A 617 -15.43 16.65 12.37
CA GLY A 617 -14.79 17.12 13.61
C GLY A 617 -15.32 16.51 14.90
N LEU A 618 -16.18 15.48 14.85
CA LEU A 618 -16.53 14.72 16.05
C LEU A 618 -15.27 13.99 16.57
N PRO A 619 -14.92 14.10 17.86
CA PRO A 619 -13.76 13.38 18.38
C PRO A 619 -13.94 11.87 18.32
N TRP A 620 -12.94 11.16 17.79
CA TRP A 620 -12.96 9.70 17.60
C TRP A 620 -13.28 8.93 18.89
N PHE A 621 -12.78 9.40 20.04
CA PHE A 621 -12.99 8.77 21.34
C PHE A 621 -14.45 8.84 21.82
N ILE A 622 -15.28 9.71 21.22
CA ILE A 622 -16.74 9.75 21.43
C ILE A 622 -17.44 8.81 20.45
N SER A 623 -17.00 8.79 19.19
CA SER A 623 -17.55 7.93 18.15
C SER A 623 -17.43 6.43 18.48
N TYR A 624 -16.30 5.98 19.02
CA TYR A 624 -16.11 4.55 19.34
C TYR A 624 -17.10 4.02 20.38
N PRO A 625 -17.26 4.60 21.58
CA PRO A 625 -18.27 4.16 22.54
C PRO A 625 -19.69 4.18 21.97
N PHE A 626 -20.04 5.20 21.19
CA PHE A 626 -21.37 5.30 20.58
C PHE A 626 -21.60 4.19 19.54
N ALA A 627 -20.60 3.91 18.68
CA ALA A 627 -20.63 2.80 17.72
C ALA A 627 -20.76 1.44 18.44
N LEU A 628 -20.00 1.21 19.51
CA LEU A 628 -20.07 -0.02 20.30
C LEU A 628 -21.43 -0.19 20.99
N ALA A 629 -21.98 0.89 21.55
CA ALA A 629 -23.31 0.87 22.16
C ALA A 629 -24.39 0.56 21.13
N LEU A 630 -24.31 1.15 19.93
CA LEU A 630 -25.23 0.87 18.82
C LEU A 630 -25.13 -0.59 18.37
N LEU A 631 -23.91 -1.12 18.16
CA LEU A 631 -23.70 -2.53 17.81
C LEU A 631 -24.26 -3.46 18.89
N TYR A 632 -24.01 -3.17 20.16
CA TYR A 632 -24.57 -3.94 21.27
C TYR A 632 -26.11 -3.89 21.26
N GLY A 633 -26.71 -2.72 21.03
CA GLY A 633 -28.15 -2.55 20.88
C GLY A 633 -28.73 -3.37 19.73
N ILE A 634 -28.09 -3.37 18.56
CA ILE A 634 -28.47 -4.20 17.41
C ILE A 634 -28.47 -5.69 17.79
N ILE A 635 -27.44 -6.17 18.50
CA ILE A 635 -27.39 -7.57 18.98
C ILE A 635 -28.48 -7.90 19.99
N LEU A 636 -28.84 -6.96 20.87
CA LEU A 636 -29.94 -7.17 21.81
C LEU A 636 -31.30 -7.25 21.12
N LEU A 637 -31.49 -6.48 20.05
CA LEU A 637 -32.73 -6.42 19.28
C LEU A 637 -32.90 -7.61 18.33
N PHE A 638 -31.87 -7.94 17.54
CA PHE A 638 -31.95 -8.96 16.49
C PHE A 638 -31.34 -10.31 16.88
N GLY A 639 -30.41 -10.33 17.83
CA GLY A 639 -29.68 -11.52 18.26
C GLY A 639 -30.50 -12.43 19.18
N ARG A 640 -30.47 -13.74 18.88
CA ARG A 640 -31.16 -14.80 19.65
C ARG A 640 -30.16 -15.66 20.39
N LYS A 641 -30.48 -16.03 21.65
CA LYS A 641 -29.61 -16.89 22.47
C LYS A 641 -29.62 -18.32 21.95
N VAL A 642 -28.43 -18.84 21.66
CA VAL A 642 -28.23 -20.22 21.19
C VAL A 642 -28.41 -21.25 22.32
N SER A 643 -28.07 -20.87 23.56
CA SER A 643 -28.05 -21.78 24.72
C SER A 643 -29.41 -22.23 25.29
N LYS A 644 -30.53 -21.68 24.80
CA LYS A 644 -31.88 -21.97 25.32
C LYS A 644 -32.64 -23.04 24.53
N ILE A 645 -32.03 -23.65 23.52
CA ILE A 645 -32.68 -24.68 22.69
C ILE A 645 -32.12 -26.04 23.12
N GLN A 646 -32.61 -26.54 24.25
CA GLN A 646 -32.53 -27.97 24.59
C GLN A 646 -33.74 -28.68 24.01
#